data_AF-A0A8T4YRV3-F1
#
_entry.id   AF-A0A8T4YRV3-F1
#
_cell.length_a   1.000
_cell.length_b   1.000
_cell.length_c   1.000
_cell.angle_alpha   90.00
_cell.angle_beta   90.00
_cell.angle_gamma   90.00
#
_symmetry.space_group_name_H-M   'P 1'
#
loop_
_entity.id
_entity.type
_entity.pdbx_description
1 polymer ?
#
loop_
_entity_poly.entity_id
_entity_poly.type
_entity_poly.pdbx_seq_one_letter_code
_entity_poly.pdbx_strand_id
1 'polypeptide(L)'
;MPQTISEVQLRRIKELTKQAERYLGYDSLYVWNVNINGIVVQLRTNDAKLDSFWKENWYPAAYDHNLRPHGIVYAISQAQRVETGVYYHSETKTGVAFNPESYEAVRDLGLRIVMDVSLDQKRVSLLRGALVDVNGEGIMITGRSGSGKSTHAFLLLDLERARIHSNDLFAVEQLGGEKGRLSTQACERKFYLKTELSKISPRLQELLRRCQREDDHFMLDPWWIGGSEKFVDTTRIKLIFFLQPDEENSTIDKRLSNQEALALLGSLASGLDLSAANEEKREQFMSFLKEILQFVACYSINTAKPIFEVQRRLHEIVLFREYLEPSPSKAAEITAPLVNLQEIKSVVDSLRSRSNVNFLDEKQVRAMAEEHGTKTTFGNYNFTSTVKNRSANLTVYVGSSKVQQRNLNPRQREILRNLPQTVKEVHKYLELAPLVAVERTMGDNPVFTPHCTLYVSVQRKEMVRLAYMVSQTLFPPRSRPSEPILQLVYIPEWQEKDRQILVFPEVGVTYVLGTDYYGEAKKGFLRMAMWMAKQHGMLGLHAGAKILRARCRDGKVRRYGMLIFGLTATGKTTHTCHNHGLTAEGERIEIIQDDVVFLRPDCSAFGTEKGFYLKTEGVTPEIQPLIYNAITKPDAIFENVMVDYLGNVYFGDETLTGNARGIMQRDDFGEYRSPTVNLPPVNEMDGLIIIFITRRNTVVPIASKLTAEQAAAAFMLGESVETSGSDPRRAGESVREVGTNPFIIGDEAEEGNRFYEFVKRHEDKIQFYQLNTGGVGEIILRAEDGSKIVKQKVVRVEIPEMAAVIRGIARGEIEWTDDAYFGVKIPASVPGVDMKKFDLSRYYSPEQVSYYVQSLKKERVEYISKFKNLNPAISAAIK
;
A
#
# COMPACT_ATOMS: atom_id res chain seq x y z
N MET A 1 10.81 -42.33 -0.42
CA MET A 1 9.35 -42.00 -0.39
C MET A 1 8.93 -42.04 1.06
N PRO A 2 8.02 -41.17 1.55
CA PRO A 2 7.59 -41.23 2.94
C PRO A 2 6.98 -42.62 3.26
N GLN A 3 7.31 -43.18 4.42
CA GLN A 3 6.77 -44.47 4.85
C GLN A 3 5.28 -44.30 5.21
N THR A 4 4.39 -44.96 4.46
CA THR A 4 2.94 -44.88 4.70
C THR A 4 2.54 -45.64 5.96
N ILE A 5 1.73 -45.01 6.82
CA ILE A 5 1.18 -45.66 8.01
C ILE A 5 0.10 -46.65 7.58
N SER A 6 0.25 -47.93 7.96
CA SER A 6 -0.73 -48.97 7.69
C SER A 6 -1.62 -49.21 8.91
N GLU A 7 -2.93 -49.02 8.77
CA GLU A 7 -3.90 -49.46 9.78
C GLU A 7 -3.93 -51.00 9.81
N VAL A 8 -3.81 -51.59 11.00
CA VAL A 8 -3.79 -53.05 11.18
C VAL A 8 -4.90 -53.52 12.11
N GLN A 9 -5.18 -54.83 12.14
CA GLN A 9 -6.14 -55.42 13.09
C GLN A 9 -5.51 -55.63 14.48
N LEU A 10 -6.36 -55.74 15.51
CA LEU A 10 -5.97 -55.90 16.92
C LEU A 10 -4.97 -57.05 17.16
N ARG A 11 -5.16 -58.18 16.48
CA ARG A 11 -4.24 -59.33 16.61
C ARG A 11 -2.84 -58.96 16.10
N ARG A 12 -2.77 -58.31 14.94
CA ARG A 12 -1.51 -57.93 14.30
C ARG A 12 -0.77 -56.86 15.10
N ILE A 13 -1.45 -55.84 15.61
CA ILE A 13 -0.77 -54.82 16.42
C ILE A 13 -0.22 -55.40 17.73
N LYS A 14 -0.93 -56.34 18.36
CA LYS A 14 -0.42 -57.03 19.57
C LYS A 14 0.83 -57.85 19.27
N GLU A 15 0.88 -58.54 18.14
CA GLU A 15 2.06 -59.27 17.67
C GLU A 15 3.25 -58.32 17.42
N LEU A 16 3.02 -57.22 16.69
CA LEU A 16 4.03 -56.19 16.39
C LEU A 16 4.54 -55.51 17.65
N THR A 17 3.66 -55.20 18.62
CA THR A 17 4.02 -54.60 19.91
C THR A 17 4.91 -55.54 20.73
N LYS A 18 4.50 -56.81 20.86
CA LYS A 18 5.30 -57.84 21.55
C LYS A 18 6.65 -58.05 20.88
N GLN A 19 6.70 -57.96 19.55
CA GLN A 19 7.94 -58.02 18.79
C GLN A 19 8.83 -56.80 19.08
N ALA A 20 8.27 -55.59 19.07
CA ALA A 20 8.99 -54.36 19.39
C ALA A 20 9.58 -54.38 20.80
N GLU A 21 8.81 -54.85 21.80
CA GLU A 21 9.25 -54.98 23.19
C GLU A 21 10.46 -55.90 23.36
N ARG A 22 10.68 -56.89 22.47
CA ARG A 22 11.88 -57.75 22.51
C ARG A 22 13.16 -57.01 22.13
N TYR A 23 13.06 -55.93 21.34
CA TYR A 23 14.20 -55.11 20.93
C TYR A 23 14.44 -53.92 21.88
N LEU A 24 13.48 -53.62 22.75
CA LEU A 24 13.60 -52.63 23.82
C LEU A 24 14.28 -53.28 25.04
N GLY A 25 15.61 -53.35 25.03
CA GLY A 25 16.41 -53.84 26.16
C GLY A 25 16.45 -52.84 27.33
N TYR A 26 16.79 -53.32 28.54
CA TYR A 26 16.85 -52.48 29.75
C TYR A 26 17.86 -51.31 29.62
N ASP A 27 19.01 -51.56 28.98
CA ASP A 27 20.08 -50.56 28.83
C ASP A 27 19.93 -49.65 27.60
N SER A 28 18.97 -49.90 26.72
CA SER A 28 18.75 -49.14 25.48
C SER A 28 17.37 -48.50 25.38
N LEU A 29 16.50 -48.65 26.38
CA LEU A 29 15.13 -48.13 26.36
C LEU A 29 15.08 -46.64 26.73
N TYR A 30 14.63 -45.82 25.79
CA TYR A 30 14.22 -44.43 26.02
C TYR A 30 12.69 -44.35 26.10
N VAL A 31 12.18 -43.72 27.17
CA VAL A 31 10.75 -43.46 27.36
C VAL A 31 10.52 -41.99 27.64
N TRP A 32 9.64 -41.35 26.86
CA TRP A 32 9.28 -39.96 27.09
C TRP A 32 7.81 -39.67 26.78
N ASN A 33 7.15 -39.00 27.71
CA ASN A 33 5.77 -38.55 27.57
C ASN A 33 5.74 -37.10 27.10
N VAL A 34 4.99 -36.84 26.03
CA VAL A 34 4.76 -35.49 25.51
C VAL A 34 3.29 -35.12 25.64
N ASN A 35 3.02 -33.83 25.77
CA ASN A 35 1.67 -33.27 25.77
C ASN A 35 1.45 -32.50 24.46
N ILE A 36 0.49 -32.96 23.67
CA ILE A 36 0.07 -32.31 22.43
C ILE A 36 -1.40 -31.90 22.62
N ASN A 37 -1.64 -30.62 22.92
CA ASN A 37 -2.96 -30.04 23.18
C ASN A 37 -3.83 -30.82 24.17
N GLY A 38 -3.24 -31.24 25.29
CA GLY A 38 -3.90 -32.00 26.36
C GLY A 38 -3.83 -33.51 26.19
N ILE A 39 -3.39 -34.02 25.04
CA ILE A 39 -3.26 -35.44 24.76
C ILE A 39 -1.82 -35.89 25.04
N VAL A 40 -1.69 -36.76 26.05
CA VAL A 40 -0.42 -37.36 26.44
C VAL A 40 -0.10 -38.54 25.52
N VAL A 41 1.01 -38.46 24.78
CA VAL A 41 1.53 -39.55 23.94
C VAL A 41 2.89 -39.98 24.46
N GLN A 42 3.10 -41.30 24.59
CA GLN A 42 4.38 -41.86 25.03
C GLN A 42 5.17 -42.39 23.84
N LEU A 43 6.44 -42.01 23.73
CA LEU A 43 7.41 -42.70 22.86
C LEU A 43 8.16 -43.76 23.67
N ARG A 44 8.35 -44.94 23.07
CA ARG A 44 9.28 -45.98 23.51
C ARG A 44 10.20 -46.33 22.36
N THR A 45 11.49 -46.11 22.52
CA THR A 45 12.47 -46.35 21.44
C THR A 45 13.79 -46.89 21.97
N ASN A 46 14.52 -47.62 21.11
CA ASN A 46 15.91 -48.00 21.35
C ASN A 46 16.92 -47.03 20.69
N ASP A 47 16.44 -45.94 20.10
CA ASP A 47 17.23 -44.99 19.33
C ASP A 47 17.31 -43.62 20.01
N ALA A 48 18.51 -43.25 20.45
CA ALA A 48 18.78 -41.98 21.11
C ALA A 48 18.48 -40.76 20.21
N LYS A 49 18.64 -40.88 18.89
CA LYS A 49 18.34 -39.81 17.95
C LYS A 49 16.83 -39.55 17.91
N LEU A 50 16.02 -40.61 17.80
CA LEU A 50 14.55 -40.49 17.79
C LEU A 50 14.02 -39.91 19.11
N ASP A 51 14.56 -40.34 20.25
CA ASP A 51 14.23 -39.79 21.57
C ASP A 51 14.55 -38.28 21.66
N SER A 52 15.74 -37.89 21.21
CA SER A 52 16.17 -36.49 21.20
C SER A 52 15.25 -35.61 20.34
N PHE A 53 14.94 -36.02 19.10
CA PHE A 53 14.03 -35.27 18.23
C PHE A 53 12.61 -35.19 18.82
N TRP A 54 12.12 -36.25 19.44
CA TRP A 54 10.81 -36.29 20.09
C TRP A 54 10.71 -35.30 21.26
N LYS A 55 11.73 -35.25 22.12
CA LYS A 55 11.86 -34.26 23.21
C LYS A 55 11.95 -32.82 22.69
N GLU A 56 12.59 -32.65 21.54
CA GLU A 56 12.76 -31.32 20.94
C GLU A 56 11.49 -30.79 20.25
N ASN A 57 10.73 -31.67 19.59
CA ASN A 57 9.57 -31.28 18.80
C ASN A 57 8.35 -30.88 19.65
N TRP A 58 8.15 -31.54 20.80
CA TRP A 58 6.92 -31.43 21.58
C TRP A 58 7.12 -30.80 22.96
N TYR A 59 6.02 -30.39 23.59
CA TYR A 59 6.01 -30.00 25.00
C TYR A 59 6.06 -31.25 25.90
N PRO A 60 6.83 -31.23 27.00
CA PRO A 60 6.83 -32.34 27.94
C PRO A 60 5.47 -32.47 28.63
N ALA A 61 5.03 -33.70 28.87
CA ALA A 61 3.91 -33.95 29.77
C ALA A 61 4.30 -33.66 31.23
N ALA A 62 3.30 -33.44 32.09
CA ALA A 62 3.52 -33.26 33.52
C ALA A 62 4.27 -34.48 34.10
N TYR A 63 5.25 -34.23 34.98
CA TYR A 63 6.05 -35.28 35.60
C TYR A 63 5.28 -35.94 36.74
N ASP A 64 4.31 -36.78 36.39
CA ASP A 64 3.49 -37.55 37.33
C ASP A 64 3.64 -39.05 37.03
N HIS A 65 4.10 -39.80 38.03
CA HIS A 65 4.32 -41.25 37.93
C HIS A 65 3.02 -42.05 37.69
N ASN A 66 1.85 -41.46 37.97
CA ASN A 66 0.54 -42.08 37.72
C ASN A 66 -0.07 -41.68 36.37
N LEU A 67 0.59 -40.81 35.60
CA LEU A 67 0.07 -40.32 34.32
C LEU A 67 0.05 -41.45 33.28
N ARG A 68 -1.15 -41.93 32.95
CA ARG A 68 -1.35 -42.90 31.87
C ARG A 68 -1.37 -42.18 30.52
N PRO A 69 -0.54 -42.59 29.54
CA PRO A 69 -0.60 -42.01 28.21
C PRO A 69 -1.90 -42.41 27.50
N HIS A 70 -2.43 -41.53 26.67
CA HIS A 70 -3.60 -41.78 25.83
C HIS A 70 -3.27 -42.69 24.65
N GLY A 71 -1.99 -42.74 24.25
CA GLY A 71 -1.47 -43.66 23.23
C GLY A 71 0.03 -43.81 23.32
N ILE A 72 0.54 -44.87 22.69
CA ILE A 72 1.96 -45.26 22.76
C ILE A 72 2.50 -45.47 21.35
N VAL A 73 3.67 -44.89 21.07
CA VAL A 73 4.46 -45.12 19.86
C VAL A 73 5.67 -45.96 20.22
N TYR A 74 5.82 -47.10 19.57
CA TYR A 74 7.02 -47.94 19.61
C TYR A 74 7.84 -47.67 18.36
N ALA A 75 9.05 -47.16 18.49
CA ALA A 75 9.94 -46.89 17.36
C ALA A 75 11.25 -47.67 17.54
N ILE A 76 11.48 -48.68 16.70
CA ILE A 76 12.61 -49.59 16.84
C ILE A 76 13.56 -49.42 15.65
N SER A 77 14.78 -48.98 15.92
CA SER A 77 15.86 -48.94 14.95
C SER A 77 16.68 -50.22 14.98
N GLN A 78 17.23 -50.62 13.83
CA GLN A 78 18.08 -51.81 13.66
C GLN A 78 17.41 -53.14 14.07
N ALA A 79 16.10 -53.26 13.85
CA ALA A 79 15.33 -54.48 14.07
C ALA A 79 15.70 -55.55 13.03
N GLN A 80 16.70 -56.38 13.36
CA GLN A 80 17.15 -57.46 12.48
C GLN A 80 16.04 -58.50 12.25
N ARG A 81 15.85 -58.93 11.00
CA ARG A 81 14.84 -59.92 10.57
C ARG A 81 13.38 -59.44 10.70
N VAL A 82 13.15 -58.13 10.72
CA VAL A 82 11.81 -57.52 10.65
C VAL A 82 11.76 -56.61 9.44
N GLU A 83 10.70 -56.71 8.65
CA GLU A 83 10.47 -55.80 7.53
C GLU A 83 10.25 -54.38 8.04
N THR A 84 10.88 -53.42 7.36
CA THR A 84 10.66 -51.98 7.59
C THR A 84 9.20 -51.65 7.36
N GLY A 85 8.57 -50.95 8.31
CA GLY A 85 7.17 -50.59 8.19
C GLY A 85 6.65 -49.78 9.36
N VAL A 86 5.59 -49.02 9.09
CA VAL A 86 4.92 -48.15 10.06
C VAL A 86 3.47 -48.58 10.18
N TYR A 87 3.06 -48.95 11.38
CA TYR A 87 1.77 -49.59 11.65
C TYR A 87 1.03 -48.83 12.75
N TYR A 88 -0.30 -48.80 12.66
CA TYR A 88 -1.14 -48.14 13.65
C TYR A 88 -2.44 -48.92 13.92
N HIS A 89 -2.94 -48.84 15.15
CA HIS A 89 -4.23 -49.40 15.54
C HIS A 89 -5.04 -48.38 16.34
N SER A 90 -6.15 -47.95 15.76
CA SER A 90 -7.00 -46.86 16.26
C SER A 90 -7.70 -47.13 17.60
N GLU A 91 -8.14 -48.35 17.92
CA GLU A 91 -8.83 -48.59 19.19
C GLU A 91 -7.86 -48.60 20.39
N THR A 92 -6.66 -49.13 20.19
CA THR A 92 -5.63 -49.21 21.26
C THR A 92 -4.71 -48.00 21.29
N LYS A 93 -4.87 -47.08 20.32
CA LYS A 93 -4.02 -45.88 20.15
C LYS A 93 -2.53 -46.25 20.16
N THR A 94 -2.18 -47.32 19.47
CA THR A 94 -0.83 -47.89 19.46
C THR A 94 -0.21 -47.77 18.07
N GLY A 95 0.94 -47.11 17.98
CA GLY A 95 1.76 -47.04 16.78
C GLY A 95 3.02 -47.87 16.93
N VAL A 96 3.44 -48.56 15.86
CA VAL A 96 4.70 -49.32 15.83
C VAL A 96 5.45 -49.00 14.52
N ALA A 97 6.67 -48.52 14.63
CA ALA A 97 7.59 -48.27 13.51
C ALA A 97 8.82 -49.17 13.65
N PHE A 98 9.08 -50.00 12.64
CA PHE A 98 10.30 -50.80 12.53
C PHE A 98 11.22 -50.20 11.48
N ASN A 99 12.47 -49.96 11.86
CA ASN A 99 13.53 -49.36 11.07
C ASN A 99 13.07 -48.04 10.37
N PRO A 100 12.53 -47.06 11.12
CA PRO A 100 12.11 -45.80 10.53
C PRO A 100 13.28 -45.10 9.84
N GLU A 101 13.09 -44.65 8.60
CA GLU A 101 14.11 -43.96 7.82
C GLU A 101 14.40 -42.54 8.33
N SER A 102 13.41 -41.91 8.97
CA SER A 102 13.46 -40.54 9.47
C SER A 102 12.60 -40.37 10.72
N TYR A 103 12.83 -39.27 11.45
CA TYR A 103 11.97 -38.90 12.58
C TYR A 103 10.51 -38.62 12.15
N GLU A 104 10.28 -38.28 10.87
CA GLU A 104 8.95 -37.98 10.31
C GLU A 104 7.94 -39.11 10.55
N ALA A 105 8.35 -40.38 10.40
CA ALA A 105 7.47 -41.54 10.64
C ALA A 105 6.98 -41.63 12.10
N VAL A 106 7.87 -41.32 13.06
CA VAL A 106 7.55 -41.34 14.50
C VAL A 106 6.66 -40.15 14.86
N ARG A 107 6.99 -38.96 14.33
CA ARG A 107 6.18 -37.74 14.45
C ARG A 107 4.75 -37.97 13.96
N ASP A 108 4.59 -38.56 12.78
CA ASP A 108 3.29 -38.75 12.16
C ASP A 108 2.43 -39.80 12.88
N LEU A 109 3.04 -40.85 13.47
CA LEU A 109 2.33 -41.77 14.40
C LEU A 109 1.81 -41.03 15.65
N GLY A 110 2.63 -40.13 16.22
CA GLY A 110 2.24 -39.29 17.35
C GLY A 110 1.03 -38.41 17.00
N LEU A 111 1.08 -37.73 15.86
CA LEU A 111 -0.01 -36.89 15.37
C LEU A 111 -1.28 -37.70 15.07
N ARG A 112 -1.14 -38.91 14.51
CA ARG A 112 -2.27 -39.82 14.25
C ARG A 112 -2.99 -40.20 15.54
N ILE A 113 -2.26 -40.52 16.62
CA ILE A 113 -2.86 -40.79 17.95
C ILE A 113 -3.64 -39.58 18.44
N VAL A 114 -3.05 -38.38 18.37
CA VAL A 114 -3.69 -37.13 18.82
C VAL A 114 -4.98 -36.88 18.04
N MET A 115 -4.97 -37.06 16.72
CA MET A 115 -6.15 -36.94 15.87
C MET A 115 -7.26 -37.89 16.29
N ASP A 116 -6.91 -39.16 16.47
CA ASP A 116 -7.87 -40.21 16.83
C ASP A 116 -8.53 -39.96 18.19
N VAL A 117 -7.74 -39.56 19.18
CA VAL A 117 -8.22 -39.22 20.53
C VAL A 117 -9.05 -37.94 20.51
N SER A 118 -8.67 -36.94 19.72
CA SER A 118 -9.41 -35.67 19.63
C SER A 118 -10.81 -35.87 19.05
N LEU A 119 -10.95 -36.71 18.02
CA LEU A 119 -12.25 -37.04 17.42
C LEU A 119 -13.18 -37.72 18.43
N ASP A 120 -12.66 -38.58 19.32
CA ASP A 120 -13.44 -39.23 20.37
C ASP A 120 -13.98 -38.23 21.42
N GLN A 121 -13.31 -37.09 21.62
CA GLN A 121 -13.66 -36.07 22.63
C GLN A 121 -14.61 -34.97 22.13
N LYS A 122 -14.90 -34.88 20.83
CA LYS A 122 -15.87 -33.95 20.18
C LYS A 122 -15.72 -32.45 20.53
N ARG A 123 -14.54 -31.99 20.98
CA ARG A 123 -14.28 -30.57 21.34
C ARG A 123 -13.17 -29.90 20.54
N VAL A 124 -12.18 -30.67 20.10
CA VAL A 124 -10.99 -30.18 19.41
C VAL A 124 -10.82 -30.99 18.13
N SER A 125 -10.56 -30.31 17.02
CA SER A 125 -10.27 -30.95 15.73
C SER A 125 -8.96 -30.43 15.18
N LEU A 126 -8.18 -31.30 14.55
CA LEU A 126 -6.88 -30.96 13.98
C LEU A 126 -7.00 -30.69 12.47
N LEU A 127 -6.35 -29.63 12.00
CA LEU A 127 -6.25 -29.29 10.58
C LEU A 127 -4.79 -29.32 10.12
N ARG A 128 -4.54 -29.90 8.94
CA ARG A 128 -3.23 -29.88 8.28
C ARG A 128 -3.08 -28.66 7.37
N GLY A 129 -2.03 -27.89 7.63
CA GLY A 129 -1.66 -26.69 6.88
C GLY A 129 -0.73 -25.81 7.70
N ALA A 130 -0.04 -24.91 7.01
CA ALA A 130 0.66 -23.82 7.68
C ALA A 130 -0.37 -22.75 8.07
N LEU A 131 -0.20 -22.11 9.22
CA LEU A 131 -1.07 -21.04 9.70
C LEU A 131 -0.22 -19.83 10.05
N VAL A 132 -0.56 -18.69 9.43
CA VAL A 132 0.09 -17.40 9.65
C VAL A 132 -0.96 -16.41 10.12
N ASP A 133 -0.70 -15.71 11.21
CA ASP A 133 -1.51 -14.59 11.69
C ASP A 133 -1.02 -13.30 11.05
N VAL A 134 -1.90 -12.57 10.39
CA VAL A 134 -1.61 -11.23 9.87
C VAL A 134 -2.64 -10.28 10.46
N ASN A 135 -2.19 -9.32 11.28
CA ASN A 135 -3.08 -8.37 11.97
C ASN A 135 -4.20 -9.03 12.82
N GLY A 136 -3.93 -10.18 13.43
CA GLY A 136 -4.90 -10.91 14.26
C GLY A 136 -5.86 -11.81 13.46
N GLU A 137 -5.60 -12.01 12.17
CA GLU A 137 -6.38 -12.89 11.30
C GLU A 137 -5.52 -14.06 10.81
N GLY A 138 -5.95 -15.27 11.12
CA GLY A 138 -5.30 -16.51 10.74
C GLY A 138 -5.57 -16.86 9.28
N ILE A 139 -4.48 -17.06 8.54
CA ILE A 139 -4.45 -17.46 7.14
C ILE A 139 -3.85 -18.85 7.07
N MET A 140 -4.70 -19.83 6.78
CA MET A 140 -4.30 -21.21 6.59
C MET A 140 -3.84 -21.42 5.14
N ILE A 141 -2.69 -22.05 4.95
CA ILE A 141 -2.17 -22.48 3.65
C ILE A 141 -2.12 -24.01 3.65
N THR A 142 -2.86 -24.62 2.75
CA THR A 142 -2.95 -26.07 2.62
C THR A 142 -2.87 -26.52 1.17
N GLY A 143 -2.56 -27.80 0.96
CA GLY A 143 -2.27 -28.35 -0.37
C GLY A 143 -1.52 -29.67 -0.28
N ARG A 144 -1.35 -30.34 -1.43
CA ARG A 144 -0.66 -31.63 -1.51
C ARG A 144 0.80 -31.53 -1.04
N SER A 145 1.43 -32.66 -0.74
CA SER A 145 2.87 -32.66 -0.44
C SER A 145 3.65 -32.09 -1.61
N GLY A 146 4.66 -31.26 -1.33
CA GLY A 146 5.45 -30.56 -2.36
C GLY A 146 4.84 -29.27 -2.93
N SER A 147 3.61 -28.89 -2.57
CA SER A 147 2.94 -27.69 -3.11
C SER A 147 3.48 -26.34 -2.60
N GLY A 148 4.57 -26.32 -1.81
CA GLY A 148 5.16 -25.07 -1.30
C GLY A 148 4.46 -24.44 -0.08
N LYS A 149 3.69 -25.20 0.72
CA LYS A 149 2.97 -24.68 1.90
C LYS A 149 3.86 -23.87 2.86
N SER A 150 4.94 -24.49 3.34
CA SER A 150 5.89 -23.83 4.25
C SER A 150 6.54 -22.62 3.58
N THR A 151 6.90 -22.74 2.31
CA THR A 151 7.49 -21.64 1.53
C THR A 151 6.59 -20.41 1.54
N HIS A 152 5.33 -20.54 1.15
CA HIS A 152 4.39 -19.41 1.12
C HIS A 152 4.08 -18.87 2.53
N ALA A 153 4.01 -19.74 3.54
CA ALA A 153 3.80 -19.30 4.93
C ALA A 153 4.95 -18.45 5.45
N PHE A 154 6.20 -18.84 5.21
CA PHE A 154 7.36 -18.06 5.60
C PHE A 154 7.51 -16.77 4.78
N LEU A 155 7.17 -16.79 3.49
CA LEU A 155 7.15 -15.57 2.66
C LEU A 155 6.07 -14.57 3.10
N LEU A 156 4.94 -15.03 3.68
CA LEU A 156 3.94 -14.12 4.27
C LEU A 156 4.46 -13.39 5.50
N LEU A 157 5.53 -13.87 6.15
CA LEU A 157 6.14 -13.19 7.31
C LEU A 157 6.84 -11.89 6.94
N ASP A 158 7.02 -11.61 5.65
CA ASP A 158 7.51 -10.31 5.15
C ASP A 158 6.47 -9.20 5.31
N LEU A 159 5.19 -9.55 5.50
CA LEU A 159 4.16 -8.57 5.83
C LEU A 159 4.38 -7.98 7.24
N GLU A 160 4.05 -6.70 7.39
CA GLU A 160 4.07 -6.03 8.68
C GLU A 160 3.06 -6.70 9.63
N ARG A 161 3.48 -6.93 10.88
CA ARG A 161 2.68 -7.62 11.92
C ARG A 161 2.24 -9.06 11.56
N ALA A 162 2.93 -9.71 10.62
CA ALA A 162 2.74 -11.13 10.35
C ALA A 162 3.53 -12.01 11.33
N ARG A 163 2.86 -13.02 11.89
CA ARG A 163 3.39 -13.96 12.88
C ARG A 163 3.06 -15.40 12.48
N ILE A 164 4.03 -16.29 12.52
CA ILE A 164 3.79 -17.72 12.27
C ILE A 164 3.13 -18.35 13.49
N HIS A 165 2.13 -19.19 13.27
CA HIS A 165 1.47 -19.94 14.32
C HIS A 165 1.85 -21.42 14.24
N SER A 166 1.74 -22.03 13.05
CA SER A 166 2.11 -23.44 12.84
C SER A 166 2.55 -23.67 11.40
N ASN A 167 3.34 -24.71 11.16
CA ASN A 167 3.83 -25.03 9.82
C ASN A 167 3.10 -26.19 9.13
N ASP A 168 2.61 -27.17 9.88
CA ASP A 168 2.03 -28.39 9.29
C ASP A 168 0.71 -28.79 9.95
N LEU A 169 0.56 -28.60 11.26
CA LEU A 169 -0.65 -28.99 12.00
C LEU A 169 -0.97 -28.01 13.11
N PHE A 170 -2.25 -27.74 13.32
CA PHE A 170 -2.76 -26.98 14.46
C PHE A 170 -4.13 -27.49 14.90
N ALA A 171 -4.45 -27.28 16.17
CA ALA A 171 -5.76 -27.57 16.73
C ALA A 171 -6.72 -26.41 16.52
N VAL A 172 -7.99 -26.74 16.34
CA VAL A 172 -9.11 -25.81 16.26
C VAL A 172 -10.14 -26.23 17.31
N GLU A 173 -10.45 -25.30 18.21
CA GLU A 173 -11.45 -25.45 19.25
C GLU A 173 -12.64 -24.52 18.98
N GLN A 174 -13.86 -25.06 19.13
CA GLN A 174 -15.10 -24.30 18.96
C GLN A 174 -15.59 -23.82 20.33
N LEU A 175 -15.51 -22.50 20.57
CA LEU A 175 -15.74 -21.92 21.91
C LEU A 175 -17.20 -21.51 22.19
N GLY A 176 -18.15 -21.83 21.30
CA GLY A 176 -19.58 -21.51 21.47
C GLY A 176 -19.97 -20.01 21.33
N GLY A 177 -21.28 -19.73 21.14
CA GLY A 177 -21.89 -18.39 21.03
C GLY A 177 -22.40 -18.01 19.63
N GLU A 178 -23.31 -17.02 19.53
CA GLU A 178 -24.02 -16.55 18.30
C GLU A 178 -23.11 -16.15 17.11
N LYS A 179 -21.78 -16.10 17.29
CA LYS A 179 -20.80 -15.73 16.26
C LYS A 179 -19.77 -16.82 15.91
N GLY A 180 -19.96 -18.07 16.35
CA GLY A 180 -19.09 -19.20 15.95
C GLY A 180 -17.60 -18.94 16.21
N ARG A 181 -17.23 -18.63 17.46
CA ARG A 181 -15.83 -18.33 17.81
C ARG A 181 -14.96 -19.59 17.70
N LEU A 182 -14.16 -19.66 16.64
CA LEU A 182 -13.09 -20.65 16.45
C LEU A 182 -11.78 -20.09 17.00
N SER A 183 -11.09 -20.84 17.86
CA SER A 183 -9.75 -20.54 18.33
C SER A 183 -8.79 -21.61 17.87
N THR A 184 -7.56 -21.23 17.50
CA THR A 184 -6.51 -22.19 17.16
C THR A 184 -5.47 -22.31 18.27
N GLN A 185 -4.81 -23.47 18.33
CA GLN A 185 -3.65 -23.71 19.19
C GLN A 185 -2.54 -24.42 18.42
N ALA A 186 -1.30 -23.94 18.56
CA ALA A 186 -0.12 -24.57 17.97
C ALA A 186 0.17 -25.92 18.64
N CYS A 187 0.33 -26.98 17.83
CA CYS A 187 0.59 -28.33 18.36
C CYS A 187 2.08 -28.58 18.65
N GLU A 188 2.95 -28.05 17.79
CA GLU A 188 4.39 -28.29 17.82
C GLU A 188 5.10 -27.19 18.61
N ARG A 189 6.01 -27.59 19.52
CA ARG A 189 6.90 -26.65 20.23
C ARG A 189 7.98 -26.11 19.31
N LYS A 190 8.56 -27.00 18.50
CA LYS A 190 9.53 -26.66 17.45
C LYS A 190 9.07 -27.25 16.13
N PHE A 191 9.26 -26.51 15.04
CA PHE A 191 8.83 -26.92 13.71
C PHE A 191 9.84 -27.88 13.09
N TYR A 192 9.35 -29.02 12.65
CA TYR A 192 10.11 -29.98 11.85
C TYR A 192 10.02 -29.58 10.36
N LEU A 193 11.10 -29.02 9.81
CA LEU A 193 11.12 -28.34 8.51
C LEU A 193 12.11 -28.98 7.54
N LYS A 194 11.78 -28.99 6.25
CA LYS A 194 12.72 -29.43 5.18
C LYS A 194 13.88 -28.45 5.02
N THR A 195 15.10 -28.97 4.89
CA THR A 195 16.33 -28.18 4.71
C THR A 195 16.27 -27.23 3.52
N GLU A 196 15.60 -27.64 2.43
CA GLU A 196 15.34 -26.81 1.24
C GLU A 196 14.67 -25.47 1.55
N LEU A 197 13.83 -25.41 2.59
CA LEU A 197 13.15 -24.18 3.01
C LEU A 197 14.14 -23.09 3.41
N SER A 198 15.34 -23.45 3.89
CA SER A 198 16.36 -22.46 4.24
C SER A 198 16.81 -21.62 3.04
N LYS A 199 16.63 -22.08 1.79
CA LYS A 199 17.05 -21.35 0.59
C LYS A 199 16.19 -20.12 0.30
N ILE A 200 15.03 -19.97 0.94
CA ILE A 200 14.10 -18.87 0.63
C ILE A 200 14.53 -17.54 1.25
N SER A 201 15.36 -17.55 2.31
CA SER A 201 15.92 -16.31 2.89
C SER A 201 17.26 -16.54 3.61
N PRO A 202 18.19 -15.57 3.56
CA PRO A 202 19.45 -15.64 4.31
C PRO A 202 19.25 -15.82 5.83
N ARG A 203 18.16 -15.24 6.37
CA ARG A 203 17.83 -15.36 7.80
C ARG A 203 17.55 -16.81 8.19
N LEU A 204 16.82 -17.57 7.38
CA LEU A 204 16.55 -18.98 7.66
C LEU A 204 17.81 -19.85 7.52
N GLN A 205 18.72 -19.52 6.61
CA GLN A 205 20.02 -20.21 6.53
C GLN A 205 20.85 -20.03 7.80
N GLU A 206 20.82 -18.84 8.41
CA GLU A 206 21.51 -18.60 9.68
C GLU A 206 20.86 -19.37 10.83
N LEU A 207 19.52 -19.40 10.88
CA LEU A 207 18.79 -20.17 11.90
C LEU A 207 19.07 -21.67 11.78
N LEU A 208 19.13 -22.20 10.56
CA LEU A 208 19.45 -23.60 10.29
C LEU A 208 20.77 -24.03 10.95
N ARG A 209 21.79 -23.16 11.02
CA ARG A 209 23.09 -23.48 11.63
C ARG A 209 22.98 -23.85 13.11
N ARG A 210 21.97 -23.32 13.81
CA ARG A 210 21.72 -23.54 15.24
C ARG A 210 20.78 -24.71 15.53
N CYS A 211 20.14 -25.25 14.49
CA CYS A 211 19.11 -26.28 14.63
C CYS A 211 19.72 -27.69 14.70
N GLN A 212 19.07 -28.57 15.46
CA GLN A 212 19.26 -30.01 15.34
C GLN A 212 18.81 -30.45 13.94
N ARG A 213 19.56 -31.37 13.32
CA ARG A 213 19.45 -31.73 11.91
C ARG A 213 19.47 -33.23 11.69
N GLU A 214 18.75 -33.65 10.66
CA GLU A 214 18.92 -34.92 9.97
C GLU A 214 18.92 -34.68 8.46
N ASP A 215 19.12 -35.72 7.66
CA ASP A 215 19.52 -35.61 6.24
C ASP A 215 18.76 -34.53 5.46
N ASP A 216 17.43 -34.57 5.46
CA ASP A 216 16.58 -33.62 4.72
C ASP A 216 15.77 -32.65 5.62
N HIS A 217 15.97 -32.69 6.94
CA HIS A 217 15.14 -31.91 7.88
C HIS A 217 15.93 -31.26 9.02
N PHE A 218 15.34 -30.20 9.59
CA PHE A 218 15.86 -29.52 10.77
C PHE A 218 14.73 -29.10 11.72
N MET A 219 15.08 -28.98 13.01
CA MET A 219 14.16 -28.59 14.07
C MET A 219 14.32 -27.11 14.41
N LEU A 220 13.36 -26.27 13.98
CA LEU A 220 13.37 -24.82 14.19
C LEU A 220 12.53 -24.43 15.40
N ASP A 221 13.13 -23.71 16.35
CA ASP A 221 12.36 -23.00 17.36
C ASP A 221 11.71 -21.75 16.73
N PRO A 222 10.36 -21.65 16.69
CA PRO A 222 9.70 -20.52 16.04
C PRO A 222 9.99 -19.19 16.73
N TRP A 223 10.34 -19.18 18.02
CA TRP A 223 10.72 -17.95 18.72
C TRP A 223 12.01 -17.34 18.16
N TRP A 224 12.89 -18.14 17.54
CA TRP A 224 14.13 -17.63 16.93
C TRP A 224 13.88 -16.86 15.64
N ILE A 225 12.68 -16.97 15.05
CA ILE A 225 12.32 -16.18 13.86
C ILE A 225 12.20 -14.70 14.20
N GLY A 226 11.79 -14.33 15.42
CA GLY A 226 11.64 -12.92 15.81
C GLY A 226 10.85 -12.69 17.10
N GLY A 227 10.86 -13.66 18.02
CA GLY A 227 10.13 -13.59 19.28
C GLY A 227 8.61 -13.44 19.10
N SER A 228 7.98 -12.71 20.02
CA SER A 228 6.54 -12.42 20.02
C SER A 228 6.09 -11.56 18.83
N GLU A 229 7.02 -10.90 18.14
CA GLU A 229 6.71 -10.13 16.92
C GLU A 229 6.51 -11.01 15.69
N LYS A 230 7.05 -12.24 15.70
CA LYS A 230 7.00 -13.16 14.56
C LYS A 230 6.43 -14.54 14.87
N PHE A 231 6.05 -14.81 16.12
CA PHE A 231 5.39 -16.04 16.54
C PHE A 231 4.13 -15.76 17.36
N VAL A 232 3.11 -16.61 17.24
CA VAL A 232 1.89 -16.55 18.04
C VAL A 232 1.32 -17.95 18.31
N ASP A 233 0.95 -18.23 19.56
CA ASP A 233 0.42 -19.55 19.96
C ASP A 233 -1.05 -19.78 19.59
N THR A 234 -1.82 -18.70 19.41
CA THR A 234 -3.26 -18.76 19.14
C THR A 234 -3.70 -17.68 18.14
N THR A 235 -4.55 -18.05 17.17
CA THR A 235 -5.21 -17.09 16.26
C THR A 235 -6.63 -17.56 15.89
N ARG A 236 -7.27 -16.88 14.94
CA ARG A 236 -8.60 -17.22 14.40
C ARG A 236 -8.54 -17.31 12.90
N ILE A 237 -8.90 -18.47 12.35
CA ILE A 237 -8.91 -18.67 10.90
C ILE A 237 -9.95 -17.75 10.26
N LYS A 238 -9.52 -16.98 9.27
CA LYS A 238 -10.37 -16.13 8.43
C LYS A 238 -10.28 -16.48 6.95
N LEU A 239 -9.17 -17.08 6.55
CA LEU A 239 -8.84 -17.36 5.16
C LEU A 239 -8.14 -18.71 5.04
N ILE A 240 -8.52 -19.50 4.02
CA ILE A 240 -7.82 -20.72 3.62
C ILE A 240 -7.40 -20.60 2.15
N PHE A 241 -6.09 -20.77 1.91
CA PHE A 241 -5.50 -20.92 0.59
C PHE A 241 -5.25 -22.39 0.27
N PHE A 242 -5.81 -22.86 -0.84
CA PHE A 242 -5.59 -24.19 -1.39
C PHE A 242 -4.58 -24.11 -2.53
N LEU A 243 -3.37 -24.59 -2.30
CA LEU A 243 -2.30 -24.60 -3.29
C LEU A 243 -2.52 -25.75 -4.28
N GLN A 244 -2.75 -25.42 -5.55
CA GLN A 244 -3.02 -26.36 -6.63
C GLN A 244 -2.25 -25.96 -7.89
N PRO A 245 -1.36 -26.79 -8.44
CA PRO A 245 -0.76 -26.51 -9.73
C PRO A 245 -1.76 -26.76 -10.86
N ASP A 246 -1.94 -25.79 -11.76
CA ASP A 246 -2.78 -25.88 -12.96
C ASP A 246 -2.09 -25.13 -14.12
N GLU A 247 -1.39 -25.86 -14.99
CA GLU A 247 -0.62 -25.27 -16.09
C GLU A 247 -1.52 -24.65 -17.18
N GLU A 248 -2.74 -25.16 -17.35
CA GLU A 248 -3.67 -24.76 -18.41
C GLU A 248 -4.46 -23.49 -18.06
N ASN A 249 -4.58 -23.17 -16.77
CA ASN A 249 -5.30 -21.98 -16.31
C ASN A 249 -4.37 -20.77 -16.13
N SER A 250 -4.69 -19.64 -16.77
CA SER A 250 -3.92 -18.38 -16.63
C SER A 250 -4.19 -17.63 -15.33
N THR A 251 -5.28 -17.95 -14.61
CA THR A 251 -5.69 -17.25 -13.39
C THR A 251 -4.89 -17.74 -12.19
N ILE A 252 -4.40 -16.82 -11.35
CA ILE A 252 -3.62 -17.15 -10.15
C ILE A 252 -4.52 -17.61 -9.00
N ASP A 253 -5.67 -16.97 -8.80
CA ASP A 253 -6.56 -17.28 -7.69
C ASP A 253 -8.02 -17.43 -8.15
N LYS A 254 -8.75 -18.34 -7.49
CA LYS A 254 -10.19 -18.50 -7.64
C LYS A 254 -10.82 -18.59 -6.26
N ARG A 255 -11.74 -17.67 -5.95
CA ARG A 255 -12.55 -17.79 -4.74
C ARG A 255 -13.50 -18.99 -4.84
N LEU A 256 -13.47 -19.84 -3.83
CA LEU A 256 -14.22 -21.09 -3.79
C LEU A 256 -15.55 -20.92 -3.04
N SER A 257 -16.57 -21.62 -3.50
CA SER A 257 -17.77 -21.88 -2.73
C SER A 257 -17.48 -22.82 -1.56
N ASN A 258 -18.36 -22.84 -0.55
CA ASN A 258 -18.22 -23.75 0.59
C ASN A 258 -18.24 -25.22 0.16
N GLN A 259 -18.96 -25.57 -0.91
CA GLN A 259 -18.98 -26.93 -1.45
C GLN A 259 -17.65 -27.31 -2.12
N GLU A 260 -17.10 -26.44 -2.95
CA GLU A 260 -15.78 -26.65 -3.58
C GLU A 260 -14.69 -26.76 -2.52
N ALA A 261 -14.67 -25.85 -1.53
CA ALA A 261 -13.69 -25.87 -0.45
C ALA A 261 -13.80 -27.13 0.42
N LEU A 262 -15.03 -27.60 0.70
CA LEU A 262 -15.27 -28.84 1.43
C LEU A 262 -14.73 -30.06 0.67
N ALA A 263 -14.93 -30.13 -0.65
CA ALA A 263 -14.40 -31.21 -1.47
C ALA A 263 -12.86 -31.23 -1.45
N LEU A 264 -12.22 -30.06 -1.53
CA LEU A 264 -10.76 -29.95 -1.45
C LEU A 264 -10.22 -30.35 -0.08
N LEU A 265 -10.78 -29.84 1.02
CA LEU A 265 -10.37 -30.23 2.38
C LEU A 265 -10.59 -31.73 2.62
N GLY A 266 -11.72 -32.28 2.17
CA GLY A 266 -12.00 -33.71 2.25
C GLY A 266 -10.96 -34.55 1.51
N SER A 267 -10.55 -34.12 0.30
CA SER A 267 -9.51 -34.82 -0.48
C SER A 267 -8.11 -34.73 0.13
N LEU A 268 -7.81 -33.63 0.83
CA LEU A 268 -6.53 -33.47 1.54
C LEU A 268 -6.53 -34.28 2.85
N ALA A 269 -7.68 -34.40 3.49
CA ALA A 269 -7.87 -35.21 4.69
C ALA A 269 -7.85 -36.73 4.41
N SER A 270 -8.18 -37.18 3.19
CA SER A 270 -8.06 -38.60 2.85
C SER A 270 -6.61 -39.12 2.83
N GLY A 271 -5.61 -38.24 2.73
CA GLY A 271 -4.19 -38.62 2.86
C GLY A 271 -3.74 -38.93 4.29
N LEU A 272 -4.56 -38.64 5.30
CA LEU A 272 -4.33 -39.00 6.70
C LEU A 272 -4.83 -40.42 7.04
N ASP A 273 -5.30 -41.18 6.05
CA ASP A 273 -5.89 -42.52 6.18
C ASP A 273 -6.92 -42.65 7.30
N LEU A 274 -7.79 -41.64 7.45
CA LEU A 274 -9.06 -41.77 8.19
C LEU A 274 -10.03 -42.74 7.47
N SER A 275 -9.69 -43.17 6.25
CA SER A 275 -10.49 -44.05 5.38
C SER A 275 -10.50 -45.52 5.78
N ALA A 276 -9.54 -46.01 6.56
CA ALA A 276 -9.35 -47.45 6.69
C ALA A 276 -10.18 -48.17 7.77
N ALA A 277 -10.91 -47.48 8.67
CA ALA A 277 -11.60 -48.21 9.76
C ALA A 277 -12.92 -47.66 10.34
N ASN A 278 -13.30 -46.38 10.17
CA ASN A 278 -14.49 -45.86 10.87
C ASN A 278 -15.23 -44.74 10.13
N GLU A 279 -16.35 -45.09 9.49
CA GLU A 279 -17.22 -44.20 8.72
C GLU A 279 -17.83 -43.07 9.58
N GLU A 280 -18.18 -43.36 10.84
CA GLU A 280 -18.75 -42.39 11.79
C GLU A 280 -17.77 -41.23 12.07
N LYS A 281 -16.48 -41.55 12.28
CA LYS A 281 -15.45 -40.53 12.53
C LYS A 281 -15.22 -39.63 11.33
N ARG A 282 -15.33 -40.18 10.12
CA ARG A 282 -15.25 -39.42 8.87
C ARG A 282 -16.42 -38.44 8.74
N GLU A 283 -17.64 -38.88 9.04
CA GLU A 283 -18.80 -37.99 9.03
C GLU A 283 -18.68 -36.85 10.05
N GLN A 284 -18.22 -37.15 11.26
CA GLN A 284 -17.98 -36.15 12.30
C GLN A 284 -16.95 -35.09 11.85
N PHE A 285 -15.83 -35.52 11.27
CA PHE A 285 -14.82 -34.60 10.74
C PHE A 285 -15.35 -33.75 9.57
N MET A 286 -16.10 -34.36 8.65
CA MET A 286 -16.72 -33.61 7.54
C MET A 286 -17.78 -32.61 8.02
N SER A 287 -18.52 -32.91 9.09
CA SER A 287 -19.45 -31.96 9.73
C SER A 287 -18.71 -30.76 10.31
N PHE A 288 -17.61 -31.00 11.02
CA PHE A 288 -16.74 -29.95 11.55
C PHE A 288 -16.18 -29.03 10.44
N LEU A 289 -15.71 -29.61 9.33
CA LEU A 289 -15.24 -28.81 8.19
C LEU A 289 -16.35 -27.94 7.60
N LYS A 290 -17.58 -28.48 7.47
CA LYS A 290 -18.74 -27.70 7.00
C LYS A 290 -19.02 -26.49 7.89
N GLU A 291 -18.90 -26.64 9.20
CA GLU A 291 -19.12 -25.55 10.16
C GLU A 291 -18.06 -24.46 10.05
N ILE A 292 -16.76 -24.82 9.96
CA ILE A 292 -15.68 -23.82 9.80
C ILE A 292 -15.87 -22.99 8.54
N LEU A 293 -16.21 -23.65 7.43
CA LEU A 293 -16.37 -23.00 6.12
C LEU A 293 -17.50 -21.96 6.10
N GLN A 294 -18.38 -21.90 7.11
CA GLN A 294 -19.36 -20.82 7.24
C GLN A 294 -18.73 -19.48 7.62
N PHE A 295 -17.56 -19.50 8.26
CA PHE A 295 -16.91 -18.33 8.84
C PHE A 295 -15.58 -17.96 8.18
N VAL A 296 -15.16 -18.74 7.18
CA VAL A 296 -13.83 -18.68 6.56
C VAL A 296 -13.98 -18.59 5.05
N ALA A 297 -13.24 -17.67 4.43
CA ALA A 297 -13.17 -17.62 2.99
C ALA A 297 -12.11 -18.57 2.45
N CYS A 298 -12.36 -19.12 1.27
CA CYS A 298 -11.51 -20.12 0.65
C CYS A 298 -11.12 -19.70 -0.76
N TYR A 299 -9.85 -19.88 -1.10
CA TYR A 299 -9.31 -19.58 -2.42
C TYR A 299 -8.49 -20.77 -2.92
N SER A 300 -8.71 -21.20 -4.16
CA SER A 300 -7.73 -22.03 -4.87
C SER A 300 -6.67 -21.11 -5.47
N ILE A 301 -5.40 -21.49 -5.31
CA ILE A 301 -4.23 -20.72 -5.71
C ILE A 301 -3.40 -21.58 -6.65
N ASN A 302 -3.22 -21.08 -7.87
CA ASN A 302 -2.49 -21.73 -8.93
C ASN A 302 -0.98 -21.63 -8.71
N THR A 303 -0.36 -22.70 -8.23
CA THR A 303 1.09 -22.75 -7.98
C THR A 303 1.93 -23.15 -9.20
N ALA A 304 1.32 -23.32 -10.38
CA ALA A 304 2.07 -23.47 -11.64
C ALA A 304 2.64 -22.13 -12.15
N LYS A 305 2.21 -21.00 -11.57
CA LYS A 305 2.70 -19.66 -11.89
C LYS A 305 3.99 -19.33 -11.12
N PRO A 306 4.81 -18.37 -11.61
CA PRO A 306 6.03 -17.97 -10.91
C PRO A 306 5.75 -17.60 -9.45
N ILE A 307 6.59 -18.09 -8.53
CA ILE A 307 6.41 -17.94 -7.08
C ILE A 307 6.18 -16.49 -6.64
N PHE A 308 6.85 -15.53 -7.29
CA PHE A 308 6.69 -14.11 -7.02
C PHE A 308 5.30 -13.58 -7.37
N GLU A 309 4.71 -14.02 -8.49
CA GLU A 309 3.35 -13.63 -8.90
C GLU A 309 2.31 -14.19 -7.95
N VAL A 310 2.45 -15.47 -7.59
CA VAL A 310 1.60 -16.14 -6.60
C VAL A 310 1.69 -15.41 -5.26
N GLN A 311 2.90 -15.12 -4.78
CA GLN A 311 3.11 -14.45 -3.50
C GLN A 311 2.54 -13.03 -3.50
N ARG A 312 2.75 -12.25 -4.58
CA ARG A 312 2.15 -10.93 -4.73
C ARG A 312 0.64 -11.02 -4.61
N ARG A 313 0.01 -12.00 -5.25
CA ARG A 313 -1.44 -12.16 -5.20
C ARG A 313 -1.95 -12.55 -3.81
N LEU A 314 -1.24 -13.45 -3.10
CA LEU A 314 -1.56 -13.76 -1.70
C LEU A 314 -1.47 -12.51 -0.82
N HIS A 315 -0.43 -11.68 -1.01
CA HIS A 315 -0.28 -10.41 -0.29
C HIS A 315 -1.44 -9.45 -0.59
N GLU A 316 -1.86 -9.32 -1.85
CA GLU A 316 -2.99 -8.48 -2.24
C GLU A 316 -4.29 -8.94 -1.57
N ILE A 317 -4.64 -10.23 -1.67
CA ILE A 317 -5.85 -10.79 -1.04
C ILE A 317 -5.86 -10.52 0.47
N VAL A 318 -4.71 -10.69 1.13
CA VAL A 318 -4.55 -10.51 2.58
C VAL A 318 -4.60 -9.05 2.99
N LEU A 319 -3.78 -8.19 2.38
CA LEU A 319 -3.67 -6.77 2.71
C LEU A 319 -4.96 -6.02 2.39
N PHE A 320 -5.55 -6.30 1.24
CA PHE A 320 -6.81 -5.69 0.80
C PHE A 320 -8.05 -6.38 1.37
N ARG A 321 -7.89 -7.50 2.10
CA ARG A 321 -9.00 -8.27 2.70
C ARG A 321 -10.11 -8.60 1.72
N GLU A 322 -9.76 -9.01 0.51
CA GLU A 322 -10.71 -9.40 -0.54
C GLU A 322 -11.71 -10.47 -0.07
N TYR A 323 -11.28 -11.31 0.86
CA TYR A 323 -12.07 -12.37 1.45
C TYR A 323 -13.25 -11.89 2.33
N LEU A 324 -13.31 -10.62 2.72
CA LEU A 324 -14.47 -10.02 3.39
C LEU A 324 -15.58 -9.60 2.42
N GLU A 325 -15.35 -9.71 1.11
CA GLU A 325 -16.43 -9.50 0.15
C GLU A 325 -17.46 -10.63 0.26
N PRO A 326 -18.77 -10.36 0.13
CA PRO A 326 -19.73 -11.43 -0.07
C PRO A 326 -19.39 -12.21 -1.35
N SER A 327 -19.69 -13.52 -1.35
CA SER A 327 -19.69 -14.31 -2.59
C SER A 327 -20.49 -13.58 -3.68
N PRO A 328 -20.16 -13.69 -4.98
CA PRO A 328 -20.88 -13.04 -6.07
C PRO A 328 -22.41 -13.21 -6.02
N SER A 329 -22.90 -14.33 -5.46
CA SER A 329 -24.33 -14.59 -5.27
C SER A 329 -25.02 -13.71 -4.20
N LYS A 330 -24.26 -13.14 -3.25
CA LYS A 330 -24.75 -12.21 -2.20
C LYS A 330 -24.42 -10.74 -2.50
N ALA A 331 -23.61 -10.46 -3.53
CA ALA A 331 -23.25 -9.09 -3.91
C ALA A 331 -24.43 -8.29 -4.49
N ALA A 332 -25.45 -8.98 -5.01
CA ALA A 332 -26.65 -8.38 -5.59
C ALA A 332 -27.58 -7.70 -4.56
N GLU A 333 -27.39 -7.93 -3.25
CA GLU A 333 -28.27 -7.39 -2.19
C GLU A 333 -27.77 -6.10 -1.52
N ILE A 334 -26.57 -5.61 -1.84
CA ILE A 334 -26.07 -4.35 -1.26
C ILE A 334 -26.59 -3.16 -2.10
N THR A 335 -27.90 -2.92 -2.01
CA THR A 335 -28.43 -1.56 -2.17
C THR A 335 -28.27 -0.88 -0.81
N ALA A 336 -27.28 0.00 -0.68
CA ALA A 336 -26.96 0.64 0.60
C ALA A 336 -28.14 1.50 1.11
N PRO A 337 -28.43 1.49 2.43
CA PRO A 337 -29.11 2.63 3.04
C PRO A 337 -28.12 3.81 3.03
N LEU A 338 -28.40 4.82 2.20
CA LEU A 338 -27.62 6.07 2.15
C LEU A 338 -27.70 6.77 3.52
N VAL A 339 -26.53 7.13 4.09
CA VAL A 339 -26.46 8.03 5.24
C VAL A 339 -27.04 9.40 4.88
N ASN A 340 -27.68 10.07 5.84
CA ASN A 340 -28.28 11.38 5.61
C ASN A 340 -27.21 12.48 5.60
N LEU A 341 -26.92 13.05 4.43
CA LEU A 341 -25.90 14.10 4.27
C LEU A 341 -26.23 15.37 5.07
N GLN A 342 -27.52 15.71 5.22
CA GLN A 342 -27.94 16.88 6.00
C GLN A 342 -27.77 16.66 7.50
N GLU A 343 -27.96 15.42 7.97
CA GLU A 343 -27.66 15.05 9.35
C GLU A 343 -26.16 15.20 9.64
N ILE A 344 -25.30 14.68 8.75
CA ILE A 344 -23.83 14.83 8.85
C ILE A 344 -23.47 16.31 8.93
N LYS A 345 -23.98 17.13 8.01
CA LYS A 345 -23.74 18.58 8.02
C LYS A 345 -24.20 19.22 9.33
N SER A 346 -25.42 18.94 9.77
CA SER A 346 -25.98 19.50 11.00
C SER A 346 -25.15 19.15 12.24
N VAL A 347 -24.64 17.91 12.32
CA VAL A 347 -23.79 17.49 13.44
C VAL A 347 -22.48 18.26 13.46
N VAL A 348 -21.82 18.40 12.30
CA VAL A 348 -20.54 19.14 12.19
C VAL A 348 -20.73 20.64 12.41
N ASP A 349 -21.80 21.24 11.88
CA ASP A 349 -22.13 22.65 12.13
C ASP A 349 -22.36 22.91 13.63
N SER A 350 -22.97 21.95 14.34
CA SER A 350 -23.21 22.08 15.79
C SER A 350 -21.93 22.12 16.62
N LEU A 351 -20.80 21.60 16.12
CA LEU A 351 -19.53 21.56 16.85
C LEU A 351 -19.06 22.96 17.28
N ARG A 352 -19.37 23.98 16.48
CA ARG A 352 -18.98 25.37 16.75
C ARG A 352 -19.49 25.88 18.10
N SER A 353 -20.64 25.40 18.55
CA SER A 353 -21.28 25.82 19.80
C SER A 353 -21.06 24.87 20.98
N ARG A 354 -20.32 23.77 20.80
CA ARG A 354 -20.14 22.78 21.87
C ARG A 354 -19.03 23.18 22.83
N SER A 355 -19.22 22.89 24.11
CA SER A 355 -18.26 23.23 25.18
C SER A 355 -16.96 22.42 25.15
N ASN A 356 -16.93 21.28 24.47
CA ASN A 356 -15.73 20.45 24.29
C ASN A 356 -14.88 20.86 23.08
N VAL A 357 -15.21 21.98 22.40
CA VAL A 357 -14.51 22.48 21.22
C VAL A 357 -13.87 23.82 21.52
N ASN A 358 -12.54 23.87 21.46
CA ASN A 358 -11.76 25.09 21.69
C ASN A 358 -11.31 25.69 20.35
N PHE A 359 -11.85 26.85 20.00
CA PHE A 359 -11.36 27.64 18.87
C PHE A 359 -10.11 28.39 19.28
N LEU A 360 -9.00 28.12 18.60
CA LEU A 360 -7.70 28.69 18.90
C LEU A 360 -7.18 29.53 17.74
N ASP A 361 -6.50 30.62 18.06
CA ASP A 361 -5.78 31.43 17.06
C ASP A 361 -4.43 30.79 16.68
N GLU A 362 -3.76 31.39 15.69
CA GLU A 362 -2.48 30.92 15.18
C GLU A 362 -1.38 30.86 16.24
N LYS A 363 -1.35 31.83 17.17
CA LYS A 363 -0.31 31.91 18.20
C LYS A 363 -0.54 30.84 19.26
N GLN A 364 -1.79 30.61 19.64
CA GLN A 364 -2.17 29.59 20.60
C GLN A 364 -1.85 28.19 20.08
N VAL A 365 -2.26 27.84 18.85
CA VAL A 365 -1.95 26.52 18.29
C VAL A 365 -0.45 26.33 18.04
N ARG A 366 0.28 27.38 17.67
CA ARG A 366 1.74 27.34 17.53
C ARG A 366 2.41 27.01 18.85
N ALA A 367 2.12 27.77 19.90
CA ALA A 367 2.71 27.57 21.23
C ALA A 367 2.47 26.14 21.74
N MET A 368 1.23 25.65 21.62
CA MET A 368 0.89 24.27 22.02
C MET A 368 1.57 23.20 21.15
N ALA A 369 1.70 23.43 19.85
CA ALA A 369 2.32 22.45 18.96
C ALA A 369 3.83 22.36 19.18
N GLU A 370 4.51 23.49 19.36
CA GLU A 370 5.97 23.55 19.53
C GLU A 370 6.45 22.82 20.79
N GLU A 371 5.61 22.66 21.83
CA GLU A 371 5.89 21.82 23.01
C GLU A 371 6.12 20.35 22.67
N HIS A 372 5.59 19.90 21.53
CA HIS A 372 5.63 18.50 21.08
C HIS A 372 6.54 18.27 19.86
N GLY A 373 7.14 19.32 19.32
CA GLY A 373 8.02 19.24 18.16
C GLY A 373 9.50 19.19 18.52
N THR A 374 10.32 18.64 17.63
CA THR A 374 11.78 18.72 17.75
C THR A 374 12.26 20.03 17.14
N LYS A 375 12.82 20.91 17.97
CA LYS A 375 13.42 22.16 17.50
C LYS A 375 14.71 21.88 16.72
N THR A 376 14.89 22.52 15.58
CA THR A 376 16.07 22.36 14.72
C THR A 376 17.09 23.47 14.93
N THR A 377 18.29 23.33 14.35
CA THR A 377 19.32 24.38 14.30
C THR A 377 18.90 25.59 13.47
N PHE A 378 17.89 25.47 12.61
CA PHE A 378 17.28 26.60 11.89
C PHE A 378 16.27 27.38 12.76
N GLY A 379 15.98 26.92 13.97
CA GLY A 379 15.01 27.53 14.88
C GLY A 379 13.55 27.15 14.60
N ASN A 380 13.31 26.34 13.57
CA ASN A 380 11.99 25.79 13.25
C ASN A 380 11.74 24.42 13.93
N TYR A 381 10.59 23.81 13.66
CA TYR A 381 10.16 22.57 14.33
C TYR A 381 9.87 21.43 13.37
N ASN A 382 10.30 20.23 13.75
CA ASN A 382 9.98 18.97 13.10
C ASN A 382 8.98 18.15 13.91
N PHE A 383 7.99 17.61 13.22
CA PHE A 383 7.00 16.70 13.77
C PHE A 383 7.09 15.33 13.12
N THR A 384 6.78 14.28 13.87
CA THR A 384 6.77 12.91 13.36
C THR A 384 5.34 12.39 13.35
N SER A 385 4.89 11.87 12.20
CA SER A 385 3.63 11.14 12.07
C SER A 385 3.86 9.63 12.06
N THR A 386 2.96 8.85 12.64
CA THR A 386 2.98 7.38 12.50
C THR A 386 2.70 6.98 11.06
N VAL A 387 1.73 7.65 10.42
CA VAL A 387 1.40 7.43 9.01
C VAL A 387 2.22 8.37 8.13
N LYS A 388 3.00 7.82 7.21
CA LYS A 388 3.95 8.61 6.39
C LYS A 388 3.39 9.13 5.07
N ASN A 389 2.21 8.67 4.66
CA ASN A 389 1.65 8.88 3.32
C ASN A 389 0.11 8.99 3.36
N ARG A 390 -0.48 9.42 2.24
CA ARG A 390 -1.94 9.43 2.09
C ARG A 390 -2.53 8.02 2.11
N SER A 391 -3.74 7.91 2.65
CA SER A 391 -4.56 6.71 2.72
C SER A 391 -5.53 6.63 1.53
N ALA A 392 -5.00 6.75 0.31
CA ALA A 392 -5.79 6.80 -0.93
C ALA A 392 -6.69 5.57 -1.10
N ASN A 393 -6.16 4.38 -0.81
CA ASN A 393 -6.90 3.11 -0.88
C ASN A 393 -8.00 2.97 0.20
N LEU A 394 -8.07 3.90 1.16
CA LEU A 394 -9.04 3.93 2.26
C LEU A 394 -9.94 5.18 2.20
N THR A 395 -9.88 5.92 1.09
CA THR A 395 -10.71 7.11 0.86
C THR A 395 -11.96 6.75 0.07
N VAL A 396 -13.13 7.14 0.57
CA VAL A 396 -14.43 6.95 -0.12
C VAL A 396 -15.18 8.27 -0.29
N TYR A 397 -15.84 8.43 -1.43
CA TYR A 397 -16.71 9.58 -1.72
C TYR A 397 -18.18 9.17 -1.59
N VAL A 398 -18.91 9.87 -0.72
CA VAL A 398 -20.29 9.57 -0.36
C VAL A 398 -21.19 10.71 -0.80
N GLY A 399 -22.23 10.39 -1.56
CA GLY A 399 -23.26 11.32 -2.00
C GLY A 399 -24.02 10.78 -3.20
N SER A 400 -24.53 11.68 -4.05
CA SER A 400 -25.20 11.32 -5.30
C SER A 400 -24.28 10.58 -6.30
N SER A 401 -24.87 10.03 -7.35
CA SER A 401 -24.13 9.39 -8.45
C SER A 401 -23.10 10.31 -9.14
N LYS A 402 -23.19 11.64 -8.95
CA LYS A 402 -22.23 12.61 -9.48
C LYS A 402 -20.89 12.58 -8.75
N VAL A 403 -20.86 12.13 -7.49
CA VAL A 403 -19.66 12.18 -6.64
C VAL A 403 -19.13 10.79 -6.28
N GLN A 404 -19.93 9.74 -6.46
CA GLN A 404 -19.54 8.37 -6.19
C GLN A 404 -18.39 7.92 -7.10
N GLN A 405 -17.41 7.24 -6.51
CA GLN A 405 -16.32 6.62 -7.25
C GLN A 405 -16.83 5.41 -8.04
N ARG A 406 -16.42 5.31 -9.31
CA ARG A 406 -16.87 4.23 -10.21
C ARG A 406 -16.15 2.90 -9.95
N ASN A 407 -14.86 2.94 -9.61
CA ASN A 407 -14.02 1.75 -9.42
C ASN A 407 -13.56 1.69 -7.95
N LEU A 408 -14.27 0.92 -7.12
CA LEU A 408 -13.97 0.78 -5.71
C LEU A 408 -13.16 -0.50 -5.43
N ASN A 409 -12.04 -0.35 -4.74
CA ASN A 409 -11.29 -1.49 -4.23
C ASN A 409 -12.07 -2.22 -3.10
N PRO A 410 -11.65 -3.43 -2.70
CA PRO A 410 -12.31 -4.22 -1.65
C PRO A 410 -12.51 -3.46 -0.33
N ARG A 411 -11.48 -2.74 0.13
CA ARG A 411 -11.50 -1.96 1.37
C ARG A 411 -12.49 -0.79 1.29
N GLN A 412 -12.52 -0.09 0.18
CA GLN A 412 -13.48 1.01 -0.04
C GLN A 412 -14.92 0.49 -0.04
N ARG A 413 -15.17 -0.69 -0.64
CA ARG A 413 -16.49 -1.33 -0.57
C ARG A 413 -16.86 -1.76 0.85
N GLU A 414 -15.92 -2.27 1.64
CA GLU A 414 -16.11 -2.59 3.05
C GLU A 414 -16.45 -1.33 3.87
N ILE A 415 -15.69 -0.25 3.70
CA ILE A 415 -15.93 1.05 4.35
C ILE A 415 -17.36 1.53 4.06
N LEU A 416 -17.78 1.51 2.79
CA LEU A 416 -19.13 1.93 2.40
C LEU A 416 -20.24 1.04 3.00
N ARG A 417 -20.01 -0.27 3.15
CA ARG A 417 -20.98 -1.16 3.83
C ARG A 417 -21.13 -0.84 5.31
N ASN A 418 -20.03 -0.52 5.99
CA ASN A 418 -20.03 -0.21 7.42
C ASN A 418 -20.34 1.26 7.73
N LEU A 419 -20.44 2.10 6.70
CA LEU A 419 -20.56 3.55 6.81
C LEU A 419 -21.64 4.03 7.79
N PRO A 420 -22.89 3.49 7.82
CA PRO A 420 -23.89 3.96 8.78
C PRO A 420 -23.48 3.76 10.23
N GLN A 421 -22.83 2.63 10.54
CA GLN A 421 -22.33 2.34 11.88
C GLN A 421 -21.13 3.23 12.21
N THR A 422 -20.18 3.40 11.29
CA THR A 422 -19.03 4.30 11.48
C THR A 422 -19.49 5.73 11.75
N VAL A 423 -20.43 6.27 10.96
CA VAL A 423 -20.96 7.64 11.14
C VAL A 423 -21.59 7.81 12.52
N LYS A 424 -22.38 6.83 12.97
CA LYS A 424 -22.97 6.82 14.32
C LYS A 424 -21.91 6.85 15.42
N GLU A 425 -20.84 6.07 15.26
CA GLU A 425 -19.73 6.02 16.22
C GLU A 425 -18.94 7.32 16.24
N VAL A 426 -18.68 7.92 15.07
CA VAL A 426 -18.05 9.25 14.96
C VAL A 426 -18.91 10.31 15.66
N HIS A 427 -20.22 10.34 15.42
CA HIS A 427 -21.11 11.32 16.05
C HIS A 427 -21.07 11.21 17.59
N LYS A 428 -21.13 9.98 18.12
CA LYS A 428 -20.99 9.73 19.56
C LYS A 428 -19.63 10.16 20.10
N TYR A 429 -18.57 9.92 19.33
CA TYR A 429 -17.21 10.34 19.72
C TYR A 429 -17.11 11.87 19.85
N LEU A 430 -17.67 12.60 18.88
CA LEU A 430 -17.65 14.07 18.83
C LEU A 430 -18.44 14.75 19.97
N GLU A 431 -19.32 14.03 20.66
CA GLU A 431 -20.02 14.52 21.86
C GLU A 431 -19.10 14.66 23.07
N LEU A 432 -18.05 13.83 23.16
CA LEU A 432 -17.24 13.69 24.36
C LEU A 432 -15.78 14.11 24.16
N ALA A 433 -15.24 13.94 22.95
CA ALA A 433 -13.82 14.15 22.69
C ALA A 433 -13.41 15.61 22.84
N PRO A 434 -12.23 15.92 23.42
CA PRO A 434 -11.71 17.27 23.41
C PRO A 434 -11.23 17.62 21.99
N LEU A 435 -11.81 18.67 21.40
CA LEU A 435 -11.47 19.12 20.05
C LEU A 435 -10.81 20.50 20.09
N VAL A 436 -9.78 20.68 19.27
CA VAL A 436 -9.28 22.00 18.89
C VAL A 436 -9.81 22.34 17.50
N ALA A 437 -10.26 23.58 17.31
CA ALA A 437 -10.74 24.08 16.05
C ALA A 437 -9.91 25.29 15.57
N VAL A 438 -9.61 25.33 14.27
CA VAL A 438 -9.03 26.50 13.60
C VAL A 438 -9.83 26.86 12.36
N GLU A 439 -10.13 28.14 12.21
CA GLU A 439 -10.80 28.72 11.04
C GLU A 439 -9.75 29.40 10.14
N ARG A 440 -9.82 29.14 8.84
CA ARG A 440 -8.91 29.67 7.82
C ARG A 440 -9.66 30.02 6.54
N THR A 441 -9.00 30.74 5.66
CA THR A 441 -9.50 31.04 4.31
C THR A 441 -8.59 30.37 3.27
N MET A 442 -9.18 29.75 2.26
CA MET A 442 -8.45 29.25 1.10
C MET A 442 -8.50 30.29 -0.03
N GLY A 443 -7.32 30.70 -0.49
CA GLY A 443 -7.14 31.76 -1.47
C GLY A 443 -7.41 33.16 -0.94
N ASP A 444 -7.08 34.16 -1.76
CA ASP A 444 -7.33 35.56 -1.43
C ASP A 444 -7.77 36.34 -2.67
N ASN A 445 -9.08 36.36 -2.91
CA ASN A 445 -9.72 37.07 -4.01
C ASN A 445 -11.19 37.39 -3.66
N PRO A 446 -11.90 38.26 -4.40
CA PRO A 446 -13.28 38.61 -4.08
C PRO A 446 -14.33 37.61 -4.61
N VAL A 447 -13.95 36.60 -5.39
CA VAL A 447 -14.88 35.75 -6.15
C VAL A 447 -15.07 34.37 -5.51
N PHE A 448 -13.99 33.69 -5.17
CA PHE A 448 -14.03 32.33 -4.63
C PHE A 448 -12.93 32.17 -3.56
N THR A 449 -13.37 32.20 -2.31
CA THR A 449 -12.48 32.09 -1.14
C THR A 449 -13.13 31.20 -0.08
N PRO A 450 -13.02 29.86 -0.21
CA PRO A 450 -13.65 28.95 0.73
C PRO A 450 -13.27 29.23 2.19
N HIS A 451 -14.25 29.20 3.08
CA HIS A 451 -14.01 29.23 4.52
C HIS A 451 -13.74 27.80 5.01
N CYS A 452 -12.57 27.56 5.59
CA CYS A 452 -12.11 26.24 6.00
C CYS A 452 -12.07 26.13 7.52
N THR A 453 -12.81 25.18 8.09
CA THR A 453 -12.75 24.87 9.53
C THR A 453 -12.18 23.47 9.72
N LEU A 454 -11.04 23.38 10.41
CA LEU A 454 -10.49 22.10 10.86
C LEU A 454 -10.92 21.89 12.32
N TYR A 455 -11.56 20.77 12.61
CA TYR A 455 -11.74 20.23 13.96
C TYR A 455 -10.79 19.06 14.12
N VAL A 456 -9.86 19.12 15.07
CA VAL A 456 -8.93 18.03 15.36
C VAL A 456 -9.14 17.53 16.78
N SER A 457 -9.25 16.22 16.95
CA SER A 457 -9.25 15.62 18.27
C SER A 457 -7.87 15.73 18.90
N VAL A 458 -7.85 16.21 20.15
CA VAL A 458 -6.64 16.36 20.95
C VAL A 458 -6.64 15.44 22.17
N GLN A 459 -7.35 14.30 22.11
CA GLN A 459 -7.17 13.22 23.07
C GLN A 459 -5.68 12.83 23.18
N ARG A 460 -5.00 12.86 22.03
CA ARG A 460 -3.55 12.92 21.90
C ARG A 460 -3.14 14.38 21.77
N LYS A 461 -2.57 14.96 22.84
CA LYS A 461 -2.28 16.41 22.92
C LYS A 461 -1.37 16.89 21.79
N GLU A 462 -0.43 16.06 21.37
CA GLU A 462 0.50 16.36 20.29
C GLU A 462 -0.15 16.51 18.91
N MET A 463 -1.42 16.12 18.75
CA MET A 463 -2.18 16.28 17.50
C MET A 463 -2.57 17.73 17.20
N VAL A 464 -2.47 18.64 18.17
CA VAL A 464 -2.64 20.09 17.94
C VAL A 464 -1.71 20.62 16.83
N ARG A 465 -0.59 19.93 16.57
CA ARG A 465 0.30 20.21 15.44
C ARG A 465 -0.42 20.24 14.08
N LEU A 466 -1.47 19.44 13.88
CA LEU A 466 -2.24 19.44 12.63
C LEU A 466 -2.96 20.77 12.42
N ALA A 467 -3.50 21.35 13.49
CA ALA A 467 -4.11 22.69 13.47
C ALA A 467 -3.06 23.79 13.23
N TYR A 468 -1.87 23.65 13.81
CA TYR A 468 -0.75 24.56 13.53
C TYR A 468 -0.31 24.50 12.06
N MET A 469 -0.15 23.30 11.50
CA MET A 469 0.25 23.11 10.10
C MET A 469 -0.80 23.65 9.11
N VAL A 470 -2.10 23.42 9.35
CA VAL A 470 -3.19 24.05 8.56
C VAL A 470 -3.10 25.58 8.64
N SER A 471 -2.81 26.11 9.84
CA SER A 471 -2.66 27.55 10.06
C SER A 471 -1.49 28.19 9.33
N GLN A 472 -0.42 27.43 9.08
CA GLN A 472 0.72 27.86 8.26
C GLN A 472 0.46 27.71 6.76
N THR A 473 -0.38 26.77 6.35
CA THR A 473 -0.67 26.56 4.92
C THR A 473 -1.77 27.48 4.38
N LEU A 474 -2.82 27.78 5.15
CA LEU A 474 -3.96 28.59 4.71
C LEU A 474 -3.97 30.01 5.29
N PHE A 475 -4.72 30.92 4.66
CA PHE A 475 -4.80 32.31 5.08
C PHE A 475 -5.59 32.47 6.39
N PRO A 476 -5.34 33.55 7.16
CA PRO A 476 -6.22 33.93 8.25
C PRO A 476 -7.70 34.00 7.83
N PRO A 477 -8.63 33.71 8.74
CA PRO A 477 -10.06 33.80 8.44
C PRO A 477 -10.45 35.24 8.12
N ARG A 478 -11.35 35.43 7.15
CA ARG A 478 -11.97 36.73 6.88
C ARG A 478 -12.93 37.10 8.01
N SER A 479 -13.10 38.41 8.23
CA SER A 479 -14.05 38.93 9.24
C SER A 479 -15.49 38.49 9.00
N ARG A 480 -15.85 38.22 7.75
CA ARG A 480 -17.10 37.55 7.35
C ARG A 480 -16.74 36.28 6.57
N PRO A 481 -17.18 35.09 7.02
CA PRO A 481 -16.99 33.85 6.28
C PRO A 481 -17.59 33.96 4.88
N SER A 482 -16.83 33.52 3.88
CA SER A 482 -17.27 33.44 2.48
C SER A 482 -17.62 31.99 2.12
N GLU A 483 -18.65 31.83 1.30
CA GLU A 483 -18.97 30.54 0.70
C GLU A 483 -17.91 30.16 -0.36
N PRO A 484 -17.64 28.85 -0.56
CA PRO A 484 -18.23 27.72 0.15
C PRO A 484 -17.62 27.48 1.55
N ILE A 485 -18.43 27.00 2.50
CA ILE A 485 -17.95 26.49 3.79
C ILE A 485 -17.45 25.04 3.64
N LEU A 486 -16.21 24.79 4.06
CA LEU A 486 -15.56 23.48 4.05
C LEU A 486 -15.15 23.10 5.48
N GLN A 487 -15.56 21.92 5.93
CA GLN A 487 -15.31 21.44 7.29
C GLN A 487 -14.61 20.09 7.27
N LEU A 488 -13.53 19.97 8.03
CA LEU A 488 -12.77 18.74 8.16
C LEU A 488 -12.72 18.34 9.63
N VAL A 489 -13.20 17.13 9.94
CA VAL A 489 -13.12 16.52 11.28
C VAL A 489 -12.01 15.48 11.25
N TYR A 490 -11.01 15.65 12.10
CA TYR A 490 -9.78 14.89 12.11
C TYR A 490 -9.64 14.16 13.45
N ILE A 491 -9.68 12.82 13.44
CA ILE A 491 -9.58 11.95 14.63
C ILE A 491 -8.40 10.97 14.46
N PRO A 492 -7.16 11.41 14.78
CA PRO A 492 -5.96 10.59 14.57
C PRO A 492 -5.86 9.31 15.38
N GLU A 493 -6.47 9.28 16.57
CA GLU A 493 -6.51 8.19 17.52
C GLU A 493 -7.55 7.11 17.19
N TRP A 494 -8.31 7.26 16.10
CA TRP A 494 -9.16 6.18 15.60
C TRP A 494 -8.33 4.93 15.33
N GLN A 495 -8.91 3.75 15.53
CA GLN A 495 -8.17 2.49 15.43
C GLN A 495 -7.53 2.34 14.05
N GLU A 496 -6.21 2.09 14.03
CA GLU A 496 -5.41 2.09 12.80
C GLU A 496 -5.92 1.08 11.76
N LYS A 497 -6.38 -0.09 12.23
CA LYS A 497 -6.97 -1.15 11.39
C LYS A 497 -8.29 -0.74 10.72
N ASP A 498 -8.96 0.28 11.27
CA ASP A 498 -10.26 0.81 10.84
C ASP A 498 -10.09 2.22 10.22
N ARG A 499 -8.86 2.59 9.82
CA ARG A 499 -8.53 3.85 9.17
C ARG A 499 -9.35 4.03 7.90
N GLN A 500 -9.93 5.23 7.75
CA GLN A 500 -10.76 5.57 6.60
C GLN A 500 -10.89 7.08 6.45
N ILE A 501 -11.02 7.54 5.20
CA ILE A 501 -11.25 8.94 4.86
C ILE A 501 -12.62 9.02 4.19
N LEU A 502 -13.59 9.63 4.88
CA LEU A 502 -14.97 9.73 4.40
C LEU A 502 -15.20 11.15 3.88
N VAL A 503 -15.44 11.29 2.58
CA VAL A 503 -15.64 12.59 1.94
C VAL A 503 -17.10 12.73 1.56
N PHE A 504 -17.71 13.86 1.91
CA PHE A 504 -19.11 14.20 1.61
C PHE A 504 -19.16 15.48 0.76
N PRO A 505 -18.85 15.40 -0.55
CA PRO A 505 -18.61 16.57 -1.40
C PRO A 505 -19.76 17.57 -1.46
N GLU A 506 -20.99 17.08 -1.47
CA GLU A 506 -22.21 17.88 -1.66
C GLU A 506 -22.57 18.72 -0.44
N VAL A 507 -22.01 18.43 0.73
CA VAL A 507 -22.27 19.16 1.98
C VAL A 507 -21.03 19.79 2.60
N GLY A 508 -19.87 19.75 1.92
CA GLY A 508 -18.67 20.44 2.39
C GLY A 508 -17.91 19.74 3.51
N VAL A 509 -18.21 18.47 3.83
CA VAL A 509 -17.66 17.77 5.02
C VAL A 509 -16.67 16.67 4.65
N THR A 510 -15.61 16.50 5.44
CA THR A 510 -14.72 15.34 5.37
C THR A 510 -14.37 14.83 6.77
N TYR A 511 -14.47 13.52 6.99
CA TYR A 511 -13.98 12.84 8.20
C TYR A 511 -12.66 12.12 7.88
N VAL A 512 -11.62 12.41 8.67
CA VAL A 512 -10.30 11.79 8.59
C VAL A 512 -10.08 10.96 9.85
N LEU A 513 -10.09 9.64 9.73
CA LEU A 513 -10.06 8.72 10.87
C LEU A 513 -8.80 7.83 10.82
N GLY A 514 -8.00 7.84 11.89
CA GLY A 514 -6.98 6.81 12.15
C GLY A 514 -5.65 7.01 11.44
N THR A 515 -5.32 8.26 11.14
CA THR A 515 -4.05 8.72 10.56
C THR A 515 -3.62 9.98 11.26
N ASP A 516 -2.34 10.31 11.31
CA ASP A 516 -1.83 11.59 11.84
C ASP A 516 -0.98 12.32 10.80
N TYR A 517 -1.04 11.89 9.54
CA TYR A 517 -0.35 12.50 8.42
C TYR A 517 -0.98 13.84 8.02
N TYR A 518 -0.23 14.94 8.07
CA TYR A 518 -0.75 16.27 7.74
C TYR A 518 -1.32 16.37 6.32
N GLY A 519 -0.74 15.61 5.37
CA GLY A 519 -1.18 15.67 3.98
C GLY A 519 -2.66 15.34 3.76
N GLU A 520 -3.32 14.63 4.68
CA GLU A 520 -4.78 14.40 4.61
C GLU A 520 -5.59 15.67 4.93
N ALA A 521 -5.13 16.54 5.84
CA ALA A 521 -5.79 17.81 6.11
C ALA A 521 -5.69 18.73 4.88
N LYS A 522 -4.47 18.93 4.37
CA LYS A 522 -4.21 19.75 3.17
C LYS A 522 -5.03 19.25 1.97
N LYS A 523 -4.91 17.96 1.62
CA LYS A 523 -5.60 17.42 0.44
C LYS A 523 -7.10 17.24 0.67
N GLY A 524 -7.56 17.06 1.91
CA GLY A 524 -8.99 17.06 2.25
C GLY A 524 -9.66 18.39 1.89
N PHE A 525 -9.10 19.52 2.34
CA PHE A 525 -9.63 20.83 1.95
C PHE A 525 -9.50 21.11 0.45
N LEU A 526 -8.33 20.86 -0.15
CA LEU A 526 -8.10 21.13 -1.58
C LEU A 526 -9.04 20.32 -2.48
N ARG A 527 -9.24 19.03 -2.18
CA ARG A 527 -10.19 18.15 -2.91
C ARG A 527 -11.59 18.77 -2.93
N MET A 528 -12.08 19.14 -1.76
CA MET A 528 -13.40 19.74 -1.59
C MET A 528 -13.52 21.10 -2.30
N ALA A 529 -12.49 21.93 -2.18
CA ALA A 529 -12.46 23.23 -2.83
C ALA A 529 -12.44 23.12 -4.36
N MET A 530 -11.70 22.16 -4.93
CA MET A 530 -11.72 21.89 -6.38
C MET A 530 -13.10 21.45 -6.87
N TRP A 531 -13.78 20.56 -6.12
CA TRP A 531 -15.16 20.18 -6.42
C TRP A 531 -16.10 21.38 -6.40
N MET A 532 -16.04 22.22 -5.37
CA MET A 532 -16.88 23.42 -5.27
C MET A 532 -16.55 24.46 -6.35
N ALA A 533 -15.27 24.65 -6.67
CA ALA A 533 -14.84 25.53 -7.76
C ALA A 533 -15.42 25.07 -9.10
N LYS A 534 -15.48 23.75 -9.34
CA LYS A 534 -16.16 23.17 -10.51
C LYS A 534 -17.64 23.54 -10.57
N GLN A 535 -18.34 23.47 -9.45
CA GLN A 535 -19.75 23.90 -9.37
C GLN A 535 -19.91 25.41 -9.65
N HIS A 536 -18.88 26.21 -9.41
CA HIS A 536 -18.85 27.66 -9.66
C HIS A 536 -18.31 28.03 -11.05
N GLY A 537 -18.26 27.10 -12.01
CA GLY A 537 -17.84 27.43 -13.37
C GLY A 537 -16.33 27.40 -13.61
N MET A 538 -15.51 27.03 -12.62
CA MET A 538 -14.05 27.00 -12.70
C MET A 538 -13.50 25.57 -12.82
N LEU A 539 -12.19 25.41 -12.93
CA LEU A 539 -11.53 24.11 -13.00
C LEU A 539 -10.41 24.03 -11.96
N GLY A 540 -10.44 23.01 -11.10
CA GLY A 540 -9.39 22.76 -10.13
C GLY A 540 -8.18 22.10 -10.79
N LEU A 541 -7.04 22.79 -10.81
CA LEU A 541 -5.80 22.29 -11.40
C LEU A 541 -4.79 21.96 -10.31
N HIS A 542 -4.23 20.76 -10.34
CA HIS A 542 -3.06 20.40 -9.54
C HIS A 542 -1.77 20.85 -10.25
N ALA A 543 -1.61 22.16 -10.37
CA ALA A 543 -0.53 22.82 -11.08
C ALA A 543 0.11 23.93 -10.25
N GLY A 544 1.43 24.09 -10.41
CA GLY A 544 2.12 25.29 -9.96
C GLY A 544 1.81 26.47 -10.89
N ALA A 545 1.86 27.68 -10.36
CA ALA A 545 1.62 28.92 -11.07
C ALA A 545 2.70 29.96 -10.76
N LYS A 546 3.11 30.69 -11.78
CA LYS A 546 4.05 31.81 -11.69
C LYS A 546 3.83 32.82 -12.80
N ILE A 547 4.42 34.00 -12.66
CA ILE A 547 4.57 34.98 -13.73
C ILE A 547 6.06 35.07 -14.08
N LEU A 548 6.37 35.17 -15.37
CA LEU A 548 7.71 35.44 -15.85
C LEU A 548 7.71 36.72 -16.67
N ARG A 549 8.74 37.54 -16.50
CA ARG A 549 9.10 38.63 -17.40
C ARG A 549 10.39 38.25 -18.09
N ALA A 550 10.35 38.13 -19.41
CA ALA A 550 11.48 37.69 -20.21
C ALA A 550 11.67 38.64 -21.38
N ARG A 551 12.93 38.92 -21.72
CA ARG A 551 13.28 39.72 -22.89
C ARG A 551 13.28 38.80 -24.11
N CYS A 552 12.37 39.04 -25.03
CA CYS A 552 12.25 38.24 -26.24
C CYS A 552 13.29 38.65 -27.29
N ARG A 553 13.43 37.85 -28.35
CA ARG A 553 14.35 38.11 -29.49
C ARG A 553 14.17 39.50 -30.14
N ASP A 554 12.98 40.09 -30.05
CA ASP A 554 12.69 41.44 -30.55
C ASP A 554 13.14 42.56 -29.59
N GLY A 555 13.83 42.21 -28.50
CA GLY A 555 14.33 43.12 -27.49
C GLY A 555 13.29 43.58 -26.47
N LYS A 556 12.00 43.27 -26.67
CA LYS A 556 10.91 43.67 -25.78
C LYS A 556 10.81 42.73 -24.60
N VAL A 557 10.55 43.28 -23.41
CA VAL A 557 10.23 42.49 -22.23
C VAL A 557 8.74 42.16 -22.27
N ARG A 558 8.42 40.86 -22.27
CA ARG A 558 7.04 40.35 -22.24
C ARG A 558 6.76 39.67 -20.92
N ARG A 559 5.52 39.75 -20.47
CA ARG A 559 5.02 39.19 -19.21
C ARG A 559 4.08 38.02 -19.52
N TYR A 560 4.50 36.83 -19.10
CA TYR A 560 3.76 35.59 -19.28
C TYR A 560 3.26 35.05 -17.95
N GLY A 561 2.01 34.60 -17.92
CA GLY A 561 1.59 33.63 -16.92
C GLY A 561 2.16 32.26 -17.26
N MET A 562 2.40 31.41 -16.26
CA MET A 562 2.81 30.04 -16.49
C MET A 562 2.13 29.09 -15.51
N LEU A 563 1.56 28.01 -16.05
CA LEU A 563 1.00 26.89 -15.30
C LEU A 563 1.84 25.64 -15.56
N ILE A 564 2.25 24.95 -14.49
CA ILE A 564 3.14 23.80 -14.54
C ILE A 564 2.44 22.60 -13.89
N PHE A 565 2.03 21.64 -14.72
CA PHE A 565 1.47 20.36 -14.32
C PHE A 565 2.58 19.33 -14.10
N GLY A 566 2.34 18.39 -13.20
CA GLY A 566 3.28 17.30 -12.93
C GLY A 566 2.88 16.48 -11.73
N LEU A 567 3.08 15.16 -11.83
CA LEU A 567 2.93 14.27 -10.68
C LEU A 567 3.93 14.61 -9.56
N THR A 568 3.69 14.05 -8.38
CA THR A 568 4.62 14.24 -7.25
C THR A 568 6.01 13.74 -7.64
N ALA A 569 7.06 14.48 -7.25
CA ALA A 569 8.47 14.16 -7.53
C ALA A 569 8.88 14.13 -9.02
N THR A 570 8.16 14.84 -9.89
CA THR A 570 8.58 15.03 -11.31
C THR A 570 9.27 16.37 -11.57
N GLY A 571 9.30 17.30 -10.60
CA GLY A 571 9.94 18.62 -10.74
C GLY A 571 8.98 19.82 -10.78
N LYS A 572 7.68 19.62 -10.53
CA LYS A 572 6.66 20.69 -10.49
C LYS A 572 7.01 21.84 -9.54
N THR A 573 7.14 21.57 -8.23
CA THR A 573 7.50 22.59 -7.23
C THR A 573 8.87 23.19 -7.53
N THR A 574 9.85 22.36 -7.94
CA THR A 574 11.19 22.79 -8.33
C THR A 574 11.15 23.88 -9.41
N HIS A 575 10.53 23.61 -10.56
CA HIS A 575 10.48 24.59 -11.65
C HIS A 575 9.51 25.75 -11.39
N THR A 576 8.48 25.54 -10.57
CA THR A 576 7.62 26.64 -10.14
C THR A 576 8.41 27.68 -9.35
N CYS A 577 9.24 27.24 -8.40
CA CYS A 577 10.01 28.11 -7.52
C CYS A 577 11.41 28.49 -8.08
N HIS A 578 11.81 27.98 -9.24
CA HIS A 578 13.11 28.28 -9.85
C HIS A 578 13.10 29.61 -10.61
N ASN A 579 14.22 30.34 -10.66
CA ASN A 579 14.29 31.63 -11.38
C ASN A 579 14.57 31.52 -12.88
N HIS A 580 15.01 30.35 -13.32
CA HIS A 580 15.37 29.99 -14.69
C HIS A 580 16.47 30.86 -15.31
N GLY A 581 17.25 31.58 -14.50
CA GLY A 581 18.25 32.53 -14.98
C GLY A 581 17.64 33.78 -15.64
N LEU A 582 16.37 34.09 -15.38
CA LEU A 582 15.72 35.34 -15.80
C LEU A 582 16.04 36.45 -14.79
N THR A 583 17.31 36.87 -14.76
CA THR A 583 17.85 37.84 -13.79
C THR A 583 18.46 39.07 -14.45
N ALA A 584 18.40 39.17 -15.78
CA ALA A 584 18.86 40.36 -16.49
C ALA A 584 17.93 41.56 -16.24
N GLU A 585 18.39 42.77 -16.54
CA GLU A 585 17.59 43.98 -16.33
C GLU A 585 16.22 43.90 -17.05
N GLY A 586 15.14 44.10 -16.28
CA GLY A 586 13.76 43.98 -16.73
C GLY A 586 13.19 42.56 -16.74
N GLU A 587 14.04 41.53 -16.66
CA GLU A 587 13.61 40.14 -16.47
C GLU A 587 13.44 39.81 -15.00
N ARG A 588 12.41 39.02 -14.68
CA ARG A 588 12.19 38.49 -13.33
C ARG A 588 11.16 37.37 -13.36
N ILE A 589 10.97 36.75 -12.21
CA ILE A 589 9.89 35.80 -11.96
C ILE A 589 9.10 36.20 -10.72
N GLU A 590 7.84 35.80 -10.65
CA GLU A 590 6.99 35.95 -9.47
C GLU A 590 6.30 34.60 -9.19
N ILE A 591 6.59 34.01 -8.03
CA ILE A 591 6.02 32.75 -7.57
C ILE A 591 4.63 33.04 -6.99
N ILE A 592 3.62 32.34 -7.51
CA ILE A 592 2.22 32.52 -7.12
C ILE A 592 1.76 31.36 -6.24
N GLN A 593 1.87 30.13 -6.74
CA GLN A 593 1.34 28.93 -6.09
C GLN A 593 2.15 27.70 -6.53
N ASP A 594 2.44 26.75 -5.65
CA ASP A 594 3.20 25.54 -6.04
C ASP A 594 2.32 24.33 -6.34
N ASP A 595 1.09 24.31 -5.81
CA ASP A 595 0.29 23.09 -5.76
C ASP A 595 -1.03 23.10 -6.51
N VAL A 596 -1.99 23.93 -6.10
CA VAL A 596 -3.35 23.93 -6.66
C VAL A 596 -3.82 25.35 -6.99
N VAL A 597 -4.40 25.52 -8.18
CA VAL A 597 -5.07 26.76 -8.61
C VAL A 597 -6.46 26.47 -9.19
N PHE A 598 -7.35 27.46 -9.15
CA PHE A 598 -8.67 27.38 -9.79
C PHE A 598 -8.64 28.18 -11.10
N LEU A 599 -8.55 27.48 -12.24
CA LEU A 599 -8.56 28.06 -13.57
C LEU A 599 -9.96 28.54 -13.94
N ARG A 600 -10.03 29.73 -14.53
CA ARG A 600 -11.26 30.37 -14.99
C ARG A 600 -11.37 30.37 -16.52
N PRO A 601 -12.58 30.62 -17.08
CA PRO A 601 -12.78 30.68 -18.52
C PRO A 601 -11.98 31.77 -19.26
N ASP A 602 -11.53 32.81 -18.56
CA ASP A 602 -10.66 33.90 -19.07
C ASP A 602 -9.15 33.58 -18.94
N CYS A 603 -8.84 32.32 -18.60
CA CYS A 603 -7.51 31.80 -18.32
C CYS A 603 -6.74 32.52 -17.19
N SER A 604 -7.42 33.29 -16.34
CA SER A 604 -6.91 33.63 -15.01
C SER A 604 -6.96 32.41 -14.09
N ALA A 605 -6.20 32.43 -13.00
CA ALA A 605 -6.21 31.33 -12.03
C ALA A 605 -6.10 31.84 -10.60
N PHE A 606 -7.00 31.41 -9.71
CA PHE A 606 -6.93 31.76 -8.29
C PHE A 606 -6.08 30.75 -7.52
N GLY A 607 -5.07 31.24 -6.80
CA GLY A 607 -4.26 30.42 -5.90
C GLY A 607 -4.97 30.14 -4.58
N THR A 608 -4.51 29.10 -3.90
CA THR A 608 -5.24 28.47 -2.80
C THR A 608 -4.56 28.61 -1.44
N GLU A 609 -3.23 28.56 -1.41
CA GLU A 609 -2.45 28.41 -0.17
C GLU A 609 -1.45 29.58 0.03
N LYS A 610 -1.12 29.88 1.29
CA LYS A 610 -0.05 30.82 1.68
C LYS A 610 1.29 30.14 1.96
N GLY A 611 1.26 28.88 2.37
CA GLY A 611 2.42 28.04 2.63
C GLY A 611 2.47 26.86 1.67
N PHE A 612 3.66 26.47 1.23
CA PHE A 612 3.88 25.41 0.24
C PHE A 612 4.37 24.14 0.91
N TYR A 613 3.63 23.04 0.72
CA TYR A 613 3.89 21.74 1.35
C TYR A 613 4.70 20.80 0.43
N LEU A 614 6.02 20.98 0.42
CA LEU A 614 6.92 20.27 -0.48
C LEU A 614 7.57 19.02 0.12
N LYS A 615 8.08 18.14 -0.73
CA LYS A 615 9.07 17.13 -0.33
C LYS A 615 10.41 17.81 -0.08
N THR A 616 11.11 17.39 0.97
CA THR A 616 12.43 17.94 1.34
C THR A 616 13.60 17.16 0.76
N GLU A 617 13.37 15.91 0.35
CA GLU A 617 14.39 15.07 -0.29
C GLU A 617 15.03 15.79 -1.49
N GLY A 618 16.38 15.81 -1.51
CA GLY A 618 17.16 16.41 -2.59
C GLY A 618 17.26 17.94 -2.57
N VAL A 619 16.68 18.61 -1.57
CA VAL A 619 16.81 20.07 -1.43
C VAL A 619 18.22 20.41 -0.95
N THR A 620 18.99 21.08 -1.82
CA THR A 620 20.34 21.60 -1.51
C THR A 620 20.45 23.07 -1.92
N PRO A 621 21.35 23.86 -1.31
CA PRO A 621 21.54 25.25 -1.68
C PRO A 621 22.08 25.42 -3.11
N GLU A 622 22.78 24.43 -3.66
CA GLU A 622 23.35 24.49 -5.01
C GLU A 622 22.29 24.28 -6.10
N ILE A 623 21.38 23.32 -5.90
CA ILE A 623 20.41 22.90 -6.93
C ILE A 623 19.11 23.72 -6.82
N GLN A 624 18.67 24.03 -5.59
CA GLN A 624 17.38 24.67 -5.33
C GLN A 624 17.52 25.84 -4.32
N PRO A 625 18.34 26.86 -4.60
CA PRO A 625 18.70 27.90 -3.63
C PRO A 625 17.49 28.65 -3.06
N LEU A 626 16.50 28.96 -3.88
CA LEU A 626 15.29 29.68 -3.44
C LEU A 626 14.44 28.85 -2.47
N ILE A 627 14.28 27.55 -2.76
CA ILE A 627 13.56 26.62 -1.89
C ILE A 627 14.36 26.39 -0.60
N TYR A 628 15.68 26.17 -0.71
CA TYR A 628 16.56 25.97 0.44
C TYR A 628 16.50 27.18 1.39
N ASN A 629 16.59 28.41 0.87
CA ASN A 629 16.49 29.62 1.68
C ASN A 629 15.11 29.75 2.35
N ALA A 630 14.02 29.40 1.66
CA ALA A 630 12.67 29.48 2.24
C ALA A 630 12.44 28.42 3.34
N ILE A 631 12.86 27.17 3.09
CA ILE A 631 12.58 26.07 4.02
C ILE A 631 13.51 26.07 5.27
N THR A 632 14.61 26.82 5.23
CA THR A 632 15.53 27.00 6.38
C THR A 632 15.17 28.21 7.25
N LYS A 633 14.00 28.84 7.03
CA LYS A 633 13.50 29.92 7.91
C LYS A 633 12.87 29.37 9.20
N PRO A 634 12.85 30.17 10.29
CA PRO A 634 12.26 29.76 11.57
C PRO A 634 10.76 29.43 11.52
N ASP A 635 10.02 29.99 10.56
CA ASP A 635 8.57 29.78 10.41
C ASP A 635 8.23 28.61 9.45
N ALA A 636 9.23 27.88 8.96
CA ALA A 636 9.01 26.63 8.27
C ALA A 636 8.54 25.54 9.27
N ILE A 637 7.88 24.50 8.77
CA ILE A 637 7.53 23.33 9.58
C ILE A 637 7.97 22.07 8.85
N PHE A 638 8.57 21.13 9.57
CA PHE A 638 8.92 19.82 9.04
C PHE A 638 7.96 18.73 9.49
N GLU A 639 7.70 17.76 8.61
CA GLU A 639 7.05 16.50 8.95
C GLU A 639 7.92 15.34 8.46
N ASN A 640 8.33 14.47 9.38
CA ASN A 640 9.15 13.28 9.13
C ASN A 640 10.53 13.55 8.51
N VAL A 641 11.09 14.75 8.67
CA VAL A 641 12.48 15.01 8.31
C VAL A 641 13.39 14.41 9.37
N MET A 642 14.51 13.81 8.95
CA MET A 642 15.51 13.31 9.89
C MET A 642 16.22 14.48 10.59
N VAL A 643 16.12 14.50 11.91
CA VAL A 643 16.74 15.50 12.78
C VAL A 643 17.47 14.77 13.90
N ASP A 644 18.74 15.10 14.11
CA ASP A 644 19.53 14.49 15.18
C ASP A 644 19.25 15.12 16.56
N TYR A 645 19.89 14.59 17.60
CA TYR A 645 19.73 15.08 18.97
C TYR A 645 20.26 16.51 19.20
N LEU A 646 21.08 17.04 18.28
CA LEU A 646 21.59 18.42 18.30
C LEU A 646 20.68 19.37 17.52
N GLY A 647 19.64 18.85 16.85
CA GLY A 647 18.74 19.61 16.00
C GLY A 647 19.21 19.78 14.55
N ASN A 648 20.29 19.11 14.13
CA ASN A 648 20.77 19.17 12.75
C ASN A 648 19.79 18.47 11.81
N VAL A 649 19.53 19.08 10.66
CA VAL A 649 18.54 18.61 9.69
C VAL A 649 19.21 17.91 8.52
N TYR A 650 18.74 16.71 8.18
CA TYR A 650 19.27 15.90 7.09
C TYR A 650 18.21 15.68 6.02
N PHE A 651 18.10 16.61 5.08
CA PHE A 651 17.05 16.59 4.04
C PHE A 651 17.11 15.38 3.10
N GLY A 652 18.30 14.81 2.87
CA GLY A 652 18.50 13.64 2.01
C GLY A 652 18.45 12.30 2.75
N ASP A 653 18.19 12.29 4.05
CA ASP A 653 18.11 11.05 4.82
C ASP A 653 16.67 10.51 4.83
N GLU A 654 16.49 9.35 4.21
CA GLU A 654 15.20 8.67 4.06
C GLU A 654 14.92 7.62 5.13
N THR A 655 15.73 7.54 6.20
CA THR A 655 15.62 6.52 7.26
C THR A 655 14.21 6.46 7.87
N LEU A 656 13.56 7.62 8.04
CA LEU A 656 12.17 7.69 8.52
C LEU A 656 11.16 7.42 7.39
N THR A 657 11.40 7.99 6.21
CA THR A 657 10.58 7.85 5.00
C THR A 657 11.19 8.63 3.81
N GLY A 658 11.03 8.13 2.57
CA GLY A 658 11.26 8.89 1.33
C GLY A 658 10.16 9.93 1.01
N ASN A 659 9.26 10.20 1.96
CA ASN A 659 8.22 11.23 1.86
C ASN A 659 8.33 12.23 3.01
N ALA A 660 9.55 12.60 3.41
CA ALA A 660 9.79 13.72 4.33
C ALA A 660 9.30 15.03 3.69
N ARG A 661 8.67 15.90 4.51
CA ARG A 661 7.95 17.08 4.02
C ARG A 661 8.30 18.33 4.80
N GLY A 662 8.12 19.47 4.15
CA GLY A 662 8.27 20.79 4.71
C GLY A 662 7.11 21.70 4.31
N ILE A 663 6.71 22.62 5.20
CA ILE A 663 5.87 23.77 4.87
C ILE A 663 6.80 24.99 4.85
N MET A 664 7.03 25.56 3.66
CA MET A 664 7.75 26.85 3.51
C MET A 664 6.75 27.98 3.31
N GLN A 665 7.02 29.18 3.84
CA GLN A 665 6.12 30.31 3.65
C GLN A 665 6.38 30.96 2.30
N ARG A 666 5.31 31.37 1.59
CA ARG A 666 5.47 32.09 0.32
C ARG A 666 6.25 33.40 0.50
N ASP A 667 6.07 34.05 1.65
CA ASP A 667 6.73 35.33 1.94
C ASP A 667 8.27 35.19 2.08
N ASP A 668 8.78 33.99 2.36
CA ASP A 668 10.23 33.72 2.48
C ASP A 668 10.97 33.71 1.13
N PHE A 669 10.24 33.76 0.01
CA PHE A 669 10.81 33.94 -1.33
C PHE A 669 11.24 35.38 -1.62
N GLY A 670 10.99 36.33 -0.71
CA GLY A 670 11.47 37.71 -0.83
C GLY A 670 10.98 38.40 -2.10
N GLU A 671 11.90 38.95 -2.89
CA GLU A 671 11.58 39.65 -4.15
C GLU A 671 10.92 38.76 -5.21
N TYR A 672 11.09 37.44 -5.12
CA TYR A 672 10.50 36.47 -6.05
C TYR A 672 9.05 36.13 -5.71
N ARG A 673 8.53 36.58 -4.56
CA ARG A 673 7.14 36.35 -4.16
C ARG A 673 6.21 37.29 -4.91
N SER A 674 5.17 36.74 -5.56
CA SER A 674 4.11 37.58 -6.12
C SER A 674 3.31 38.26 -4.99
N PRO A 675 2.92 39.55 -5.14
CA PRO A 675 2.10 40.25 -4.14
C PRO A 675 0.70 39.65 -3.96
N THR A 676 0.24 38.86 -4.93
CA THR A 676 -1.05 38.18 -4.97
C THR A 676 -0.84 36.68 -5.11
N VAL A 677 -1.84 35.87 -4.73
CA VAL A 677 -1.87 34.44 -5.08
C VAL A 677 -2.64 34.15 -6.36
N ASN A 678 -3.03 35.17 -7.12
CA ASN A 678 -3.84 34.99 -8.31
C ASN A 678 -3.05 35.32 -9.56
N LEU A 679 -3.14 34.46 -10.56
CA LEU A 679 -2.71 34.74 -11.92
C LEU A 679 -3.78 35.60 -12.62
N PRO A 680 -3.41 36.72 -13.25
CA PRO A 680 -4.37 37.60 -13.91
C PRO A 680 -4.94 36.98 -15.19
N PRO A 681 -6.03 37.54 -15.75
CA PRO A 681 -6.57 37.11 -17.04
C PRO A 681 -5.53 37.15 -18.16
N VAL A 682 -5.64 36.23 -19.12
CA VAL A 682 -4.67 36.14 -20.23
C VAL A 682 -4.62 37.42 -21.07
N ASN A 683 -5.69 38.21 -21.09
CA ASN A 683 -5.75 39.48 -21.81
C ASN A 683 -4.99 40.63 -21.14
N GLU A 684 -4.63 40.50 -19.86
CA GLU A 684 -3.78 41.46 -19.13
C GLU A 684 -2.29 41.06 -19.15
N MET A 685 -1.96 40.02 -19.92
CA MET A 685 -0.62 39.49 -20.10
C MET A 685 -0.30 39.38 -21.60
N ASP A 686 0.99 39.23 -21.93
CA ASP A 686 1.42 38.96 -23.31
C ASP A 686 1.11 37.53 -23.76
N GLY A 687 0.79 36.65 -22.80
CA GLY A 687 0.31 35.30 -23.06
C GLY A 687 0.36 34.41 -21.83
N LEU A 688 -0.03 33.17 -22.01
CA LEU A 688 0.03 32.12 -20.98
C LEU A 688 0.84 30.92 -21.52
N ILE A 689 1.74 30.39 -20.70
CA ILE A 689 2.53 29.20 -21.01
C ILE A 689 1.99 28.05 -20.14
N ILE A 690 1.56 26.96 -20.76
CA ILE A 690 1.13 25.76 -20.06
C ILE A 690 2.13 24.64 -20.32
N ILE A 691 2.69 24.11 -19.23
CA ILE A 691 3.70 23.06 -19.25
C ILE A 691 3.14 21.80 -18.59
N PHE A 692 3.27 20.66 -19.27
CA PHE A 692 3.03 19.33 -18.73
C PHE A 692 4.37 18.63 -18.48
N ILE A 693 4.77 18.51 -17.22
CA ILE A 693 5.96 17.75 -16.86
C ILE A 693 5.62 16.26 -16.87
N THR A 694 6.41 15.50 -17.62
CA THR A 694 6.45 14.04 -17.56
C THR A 694 7.86 13.58 -17.15
N ARG A 695 7.97 12.40 -16.54
CA ARG A 695 9.26 11.76 -16.26
C ARG A 695 9.31 10.45 -17.02
N ARG A 696 10.02 10.43 -18.15
CA ARG A 696 10.24 9.25 -18.99
C ARG A 696 11.73 9.12 -19.26
N ASN A 697 12.21 7.88 -19.40
CA ASN A 697 13.65 7.63 -19.51
C ASN A 697 14.07 7.08 -20.88
N THR A 698 13.11 6.82 -21.78
CA THR A 698 13.34 6.10 -23.04
C THR A 698 13.40 7.03 -24.25
N VAL A 699 12.28 7.23 -24.95
CA VAL A 699 12.22 7.88 -26.26
C VAL A 699 11.43 9.19 -26.29
N VAL A 700 10.86 9.62 -25.16
CA VAL A 700 10.08 10.87 -25.12
C VAL A 700 11.04 12.07 -25.20
N PRO A 701 10.83 13.01 -26.15
CA PRO A 701 11.68 14.19 -26.29
C PRO A 701 11.77 15.03 -25.01
N ILE A 702 12.89 15.72 -24.81
CA ILE A 702 13.07 16.58 -23.63
C ILE A 702 12.07 17.74 -23.57
N ALA A 703 11.60 18.20 -24.72
CA ALA A 703 10.57 19.21 -24.85
C ALA A 703 9.78 19.00 -26.15
N SER A 704 8.46 19.16 -26.08
CA SER A 704 7.56 19.10 -27.21
C SER A 704 6.64 20.30 -27.18
N LYS A 705 6.52 21.04 -28.29
CA LYS A 705 5.52 22.09 -28.47
C LYS A 705 4.24 21.46 -29.02
N LEU A 706 3.12 21.74 -28.35
CA LEU A 706 1.84 21.07 -28.55
C LEU A 706 0.81 22.03 -29.16
N THR A 707 -0.17 21.47 -29.89
CA THR A 707 -1.43 22.17 -30.18
C THR A 707 -2.37 22.15 -28.95
N ALA A 708 -3.48 22.89 -28.99
CA ALA A 708 -4.47 22.88 -27.92
C ALA A 708 -5.09 21.48 -27.70
N GLU A 709 -5.33 20.73 -28.77
CA GLU A 709 -5.86 19.35 -28.71
C GLU A 709 -4.83 18.41 -28.10
N GLN A 710 -3.57 18.51 -28.51
CA GLN A 710 -2.46 17.74 -27.93
C GLN A 710 -2.21 18.09 -26.46
N ALA A 711 -2.41 19.35 -26.07
CA ALA A 711 -2.32 19.81 -24.69
C ALA A 711 -3.44 19.22 -23.82
N ALA A 712 -4.67 19.23 -24.30
CA ALA A 712 -5.79 18.58 -23.61
C ALA A 712 -5.58 17.06 -23.52
N ALA A 713 -5.00 16.44 -24.55
CA ALA A 713 -4.57 15.04 -24.50
C ALA A 713 -3.47 14.79 -23.46
N ALA A 714 -2.45 15.66 -23.37
CA ALA A 714 -1.41 15.58 -22.35
C ALA A 714 -1.98 15.75 -20.93
N PHE A 715 -2.95 16.66 -20.75
CA PHE A 715 -3.72 16.81 -19.51
C PHE A 715 -4.45 15.51 -19.15
N MET A 716 -5.18 14.91 -20.10
CA MET A 716 -5.90 13.66 -19.87
C MET A 716 -4.98 12.48 -19.57
N LEU A 717 -3.82 12.41 -20.23
CA LEU A 717 -2.84 11.35 -19.97
C LEU A 717 -2.20 11.50 -18.59
N GLY A 718 -1.85 12.74 -18.20
CA GLY A 718 -1.10 13.07 -16.98
C GLY A 718 0.00 12.06 -16.66
N GLU A 719 0.79 11.73 -17.69
CA GLU A 719 1.64 10.56 -17.69
C GLU A 719 3.01 10.81 -17.05
N SER A 720 3.54 9.80 -16.37
CA SER A 720 4.90 9.74 -15.83
C SER A 720 5.34 8.29 -15.67
N VAL A 721 6.49 8.06 -15.05
CA VAL A 721 6.86 6.78 -14.44
C VAL A 721 6.78 6.85 -12.92
N GLU A 722 6.48 5.72 -12.30
CA GLU A 722 6.59 5.53 -10.85
C GLU A 722 8.05 5.72 -10.42
N THR A 723 8.27 6.48 -9.35
CA THR A 723 9.60 6.74 -8.81
C THR A 723 9.98 5.72 -7.73
N SER A 724 11.26 5.51 -7.48
CA SER A 724 11.72 4.69 -6.35
C SER A 724 11.25 5.22 -5.00
N GLY A 725 11.10 6.55 -4.87
CA GLY A 725 10.64 7.21 -3.64
C GLY A 725 9.12 7.16 -3.37
N SER A 726 8.34 6.44 -4.19
CA SER A 726 6.90 6.21 -3.98
C SER A 726 6.59 4.75 -3.67
N ASP A 727 6.84 3.84 -4.62
CA ASP A 727 6.91 2.39 -4.37
C ASP A 727 8.14 1.82 -5.08
N PRO A 728 9.21 1.47 -4.33
CA PRO A 728 10.44 0.94 -4.91
C PRO A 728 10.23 -0.26 -5.84
N ARG A 729 9.19 -1.08 -5.61
CA ARG A 729 8.91 -2.28 -6.40
C ARG A 729 8.32 -1.97 -7.76
N ARG A 730 7.62 -0.83 -7.87
CA ARG A 730 6.93 -0.38 -9.09
C ARG A 730 7.73 0.66 -9.87
N ALA A 731 8.90 1.07 -9.37
CA ALA A 731 9.76 2.04 -10.03
C ALA A 731 9.98 1.73 -11.52
N GLY A 732 9.78 2.74 -12.37
CA GLY A 732 9.87 2.65 -13.82
C GLY A 732 8.59 2.22 -14.54
N GLU A 733 7.52 1.83 -13.83
CA GLU A 733 6.21 1.55 -14.45
C GLU A 733 5.52 2.83 -14.93
N SER A 734 4.81 2.77 -16.05
CA SER A 734 3.95 3.87 -16.53
C SER A 734 2.85 4.18 -15.51
N VAL A 735 2.75 5.44 -15.09
CA VAL A 735 1.64 5.97 -14.27
C VAL A 735 0.90 7.02 -15.09
N ARG A 736 -0.43 7.04 -15.00
CA ARG A 736 -1.32 7.99 -15.68
C ARG A 736 -2.41 8.44 -14.72
N GLU A 737 -2.61 9.73 -14.63
CA GLU A 737 -3.53 10.37 -13.69
C GLU A 737 -4.06 11.66 -14.33
N VAL A 738 -5.36 11.76 -14.58
CA VAL A 738 -5.95 12.91 -15.30
C VAL A 738 -5.61 14.22 -14.61
N GLY A 739 -5.08 15.19 -15.37
CA GLY A 739 -4.63 16.48 -14.87
C GLY A 739 -3.51 16.41 -13.83
N THR A 740 -2.84 15.26 -13.71
CA THR A 740 -1.94 14.90 -12.59
C THR A 740 -2.61 15.04 -11.22
N ASN A 741 -3.94 14.88 -11.17
CA ASN A 741 -4.80 15.21 -10.03
C ASN A 741 -5.56 13.99 -9.49
N PRO A 742 -5.01 13.28 -8.48
CA PRO A 742 -5.68 12.12 -7.88
C PRO A 742 -6.84 12.49 -6.94
N PHE A 743 -7.31 13.74 -6.98
CA PHE A 743 -8.34 14.29 -6.10
C PHE A 743 -9.61 14.70 -6.87
N ILE A 744 -9.71 14.34 -8.16
CA ILE A 744 -10.91 14.62 -8.96
C ILE A 744 -12.12 13.94 -8.30
N ILE A 745 -13.21 14.70 -8.15
CA ILE A 745 -14.52 14.20 -7.76
C ILE A 745 -15.43 14.32 -8.97
N GLY A 746 -16.06 13.21 -9.38
CA GLY A 746 -16.94 13.14 -10.54
C GLY A 746 -16.27 12.58 -11.79
N ASP A 747 -16.76 12.96 -12.97
CA ASP A 747 -16.30 12.40 -14.25
C ASP A 747 -15.00 13.05 -14.73
N GLU A 748 -13.92 12.28 -14.85
CA GLU A 748 -12.63 12.76 -15.33
C GLU A 748 -12.68 13.28 -16.78
N ALA A 749 -13.59 12.77 -17.60
CA ALA A 749 -13.78 13.28 -18.97
C ALA A 749 -14.28 14.73 -18.99
N GLU A 750 -15.07 15.12 -17.98
CA GLU A 750 -15.57 16.49 -17.83
C GLU A 750 -14.41 17.47 -17.57
N GLU A 751 -13.43 17.06 -16.76
CA GLU A 751 -12.24 17.86 -16.45
C GLU A 751 -11.43 18.17 -17.72
N GLY A 752 -11.18 17.15 -18.56
CA GLY A 752 -10.48 17.32 -19.83
C GLY A 752 -11.23 18.19 -20.84
N ASN A 753 -12.54 17.99 -20.95
CA ASN A 753 -13.39 18.79 -21.83
C ASN A 753 -13.40 20.26 -21.41
N ARG A 754 -13.52 20.54 -20.11
CA ARG A 754 -13.52 21.91 -19.58
C ARG A 754 -12.16 22.57 -19.74
N PHE A 755 -11.07 21.85 -19.47
CA PHE A 755 -9.71 22.33 -19.72
C PHE A 755 -9.56 22.74 -21.19
N TYR A 756 -9.94 21.85 -22.12
CA TYR A 756 -9.88 22.12 -23.55
C TYR A 756 -10.72 23.34 -23.94
N GLU A 757 -11.96 23.45 -23.45
CA GLU A 757 -12.84 24.60 -23.74
C GLU A 757 -12.18 25.94 -23.34
N PHE A 758 -11.63 26.02 -22.13
CA PHE A 758 -11.04 27.25 -21.61
C PHE A 758 -9.82 27.67 -22.43
N VAL A 759 -8.91 26.73 -22.69
CA VAL A 759 -7.66 27.07 -23.39
C VAL A 759 -7.88 27.26 -24.90
N LYS A 760 -8.84 26.55 -25.50
CA LYS A 760 -9.14 26.69 -26.94
C LYS A 760 -9.72 28.07 -27.26
N ARG A 761 -10.50 28.67 -26.35
CA ARG A 761 -11.06 30.03 -26.51
C ARG A 761 -10.00 31.12 -26.65
N HIS A 762 -8.79 30.88 -26.15
CA HIS A 762 -7.69 31.84 -26.10
C HIS A 762 -6.41 31.28 -26.76
N GLU A 763 -6.56 30.34 -27.70
CA GLU A 763 -5.43 29.59 -28.25
C GLU A 763 -4.35 30.47 -28.90
N ASP A 764 -4.71 31.65 -29.39
CA ASP A 764 -3.81 32.63 -30.00
C ASP A 764 -2.81 33.23 -29.00
N LYS A 765 -3.15 33.22 -27.70
CA LYS A 765 -2.31 33.75 -26.61
C LYS A 765 -1.68 32.67 -25.74
N ILE A 766 -2.02 31.40 -25.96
CA ILE A 766 -1.56 30.30 -25.10
C ILE A 766 -0.55 29.45 -25.85
N GLN A 767 0.54 29.12 -25.16
CA GLN A 767 1.59 28.24 -25.66
C GLN A 767 1.61 26.97 -24.80
N PHE A 768 1.62 25.81 -25.45
CA PHE A 768 1.54 24.52 -24.77
C PHE A 768 2.79 23.69 -24.98
N TYR A 769 3.29 23.08 -23.90
CA TYR A 769 4.50 22.28 -23.94
C TYR A 769 4.39 21.02 -23.07
N GLN A 770 4.96 19.91 -23.54
CA GLN A 770 5.29 18.76 -22.69
C GLN A 770 6.79 18.77 -22.46
N LEU A 771 7.22 18.71 -21.20
CA LEU A 771 8.64 18.72 -20.82
C LEU A 771 8.99 17.40 -20.12
N ASN A 772 9.98 16.68 -20.64
CA ASN A 772 10.45 15.43 -20.04
C ASN A 772 11.62 15.71 -19.08
N THR A 773 11.35 15.70 -17.77
CA THR A 773 12.37 15.84 -16.71
C THR A 773 13.03 14.50 -16.35
N GLY A 774 12.67 13.43 -17.04
CA GLY A 774 13.28 12.12 -16.87
C GLY A 774 14.62 12.03 -17.59
N GLY A 775 14.61 11.77 -18.88
CA GLY A 775 15.79 11.52 -19.70
C GLY A 775 15.50 10.67 -20.94
N VAL A 776 16.56 10.25 -21.62
CA VAL A 776 16.48 9.34 -22.77
C VAL A 776 17.54 8.24 -22.67
N GLY A 777 17.40 7.20 -23.49
CA GLY A 777 18.46 6.18 -23.66
C GLY A 777 18.41 5.01 -22.68
N GLU A 778 17.42 4.92 -21.78
CA GLU A 778 17.31 3.76 -20.89
C GLU A 778 16.92 2.48 -21.66
N ILE A 779 17.57 1.37 -21.30
CA ILE A 779 17.19 0.01 -21.75
C ILE A 779 17.16 -0.89 -20.51
N ILE A 780 15.97 -1.41 -20.20
CA ILE A 780 15.75 -2.39 -19.14
C ILE A 780 15.41 -3.73 -19.81
N LEU A 781 16.19 -4.75 -19.51
CA LEU A 781 15.90 -6.14 -19.84
C LEU A 781 15.21 -6.82 -18.66
N ARG A 782 14.47 -7.90 -18.93
CA ARG A 782 14.01 -8.82 -17.89
C ARG A 782 14.90 -10.06 -17.89
N ALA A 783 15.40 -10.46 -16.73
CA ALA A 783 16.05 -11.75 -16.55
C ALA A 783 15.02 -12.89 -16.57
N GLU A 784 15.50 -14.13 -16.66
CA GLU A 784 14.66 -15.34 -16.64
C GLU A 784 13.83 -15.46 -15.35
N ASP A 785 14.31 -14.88 -14.24
CA ASP A 785 13.61 -14.81 -12.95
C ASP A 785 12.59 -13.65 -12.86
N GLY A 786 12.43 -12.87 -13.93
CA GLY A 786 11.56 -11.71 -14.01
C GLY A 786 12.14 -10.41 -13.44
N SER A 787 13.36 -10.43 -12.90
CA SER A 787 14.02 -9.24 -12.36
C SER A 787 14.44 -8.26 -13.47
N LYS A 788 14.44 -6.95 -13.17
CA LYS A 788 14.80 -5.88 -14.11
C LYS A 788 16.32 -5.71 -14.13
N ILE A 789 16.95 -5.96 -15.27
CA ILE A 789 18.38 -5.69 -15.51
C ILE A 789 18.49 -4.39 -16.32
N VAL A 790 19.08 -3.36 -15.74
CA VAL A 790 19.38 -2.11 -16.46
C VAL A 790 20.59 -2.37 -17.38
N LYS A 791 20.33 -2.62 -18.67
CA LYS A 791 21.38 -2.77 -19.69
C LYS A 791 22.03 -1.43 -20.02
N GLN A 792 21.23 -0.37 -20.07
CA GLN A 792 21.70 0.98 -20.36
C GLN A 792 21.00 1.96 -19.42
N LYS A 793 21.80 2.76 -18.71
CA LYS A 793 21.30 3.79 -17.80
C LYS A 793 20.73 4.97 -18.60
N VAL A 794 19.70 5.58 -18.05
CA VAL A 794 19.13 6.83 -18.58
C VAL A 794 20.15 7.97 -18.58
N VAL A 795 20.18 8.73 -19.67
CA VAL A 795 20.81 10.06 -19.74
C VAL A 795 19.80 11.08 -19.24
N ARG A 796 20.01 11.56 -18.02
CA ARG A 796 19.09 12.48 -17.33
C ARG A 796 19.12 13.88 -17.95
N VAL A 797 17.94 14.51 -17.96
CA VAL A 797 17.84 15.96 -18.15
C VAL A 797 18.06 16.62 -16.80
N GLU A 798 19.10 17.43 -16.69
CA GLU A 798 19.46 18.12 -15.46
C GLU A 798 18.59 19.36 -15.26
N ILE A 799 18.45 19.79 -14.01
CA ILE A 799 17.65 20.98 -13.66
C ILE A 799 18.14 22.23 -14.41
N PRO A 800 19.45 22.53 -14.54
CA PRO A 800 19.94 23.66 -15.33
C PRO A 800 19.56 23.57 -16.82
N GLU A 801 19.60 22.37 -17.41
CA GLU A 801 19.21 22.14 -18.81
C GLU A 801 17.71 22.40 -19.01
N MET A 802 16.87 21.86 -18.14
CA MET A 802 15.42 22.10 -18.20
C MET A 802 15.08 23.57 -17.89
N ALA A 803 15.82 24.21 -16.99
CA ALA A 803 15.69 25.64 -16.74
C ALA A 803 16.07 26.47 -17.98
N ALA A 804 17.07 26.05 -18.75
CA ALA A 804 17.43 26.66 -20.02
C ALA A 804 16.35 26.47 -21.09
N VAL A 805 15.71 25.31 -21.15
CA VAL A 805 14.54 25.07 -22.01
C VAL A 805 13.39 26.03 -21.65
N ILE A 806 13.02 26.13 -20.36
CA ILE A 806 11.94 27.03 -19.91
C ILE A 806 12.27 28.50 -20.21
N ARG A 807 13.52 28.91 -19.98
CA ARG A 807 14.01 30.26 -20.35
C ARG A 807 13.93 30.49 -21.86
N GLY A 808 14.36 29.52 -22.66
CA GLY A 808 14.29 29.58 -24.12
C GLY A 808 12.85 29.66 -24.64
N ILE A 809 11.91 28.97 -24.01
CA ILE A 809 10.47 29.11 -24.29
C ILE A 809 10.04 30.56 -24.01
N ALA A 810 10.31 31.08 -22.81
CA ALA A 810 9.88 32.41 -22.41
C ALA A 810 10.48 33.53 -23.28
N ARG A 811 11.73 33.38 -23.73
CA ARG A 811 12.40 34.35 -24.63
C ARG A 811 12.08 34.15 -26.12
N GLY A 812 11.46 33.02 -26.49
CA GLY A 812 11.25 32.65 -27.89
C GLY A 812 12.55 32.32 -28.62
N GLU A 813 13.53 31.75 -27.90
CA GLU A 813 14.89 31.47 -28.40
C GLU A 813 15.10 30.04 -28.91
N ILE A 814 14.13 29.15 -28.71
CA ILE A 814 14.22 27.77 -29.19
C ILE A 814 13.91 27.72 -30.69
N GLU A 815 14.78 27.05 -31.44
CA GLU A 815 14.52 26.66 -32.82
C GLU A 815 13.80 25.30 -32.83
N TRP A 816 12.66 25.24 -33.51
CA TRP A 816 11.79 24.06 -33.50
C TRP A 816 11.84 23.35 -34.85
N THR A 817 11.86 22.02 -34.83
CA THR A 817 11.70 21.15 -35.99
C THR A 817 10.53 20.19 -35.77
N ASP A 818 9.98 19.65 -36.84
CA ASP A 818 8.94 18.61 -36.72
C ASP A 818 9.55 17.29 -36.25
N ASP A 819 8.86 16.63 -35.32
CA ASP A 819 9.24 15.34 -34.79
C ASP A 819 8.78 14.21 -35.71
N ALA A 820 9.66 13.24 -35.96
CA ALA A 820 9.39 12.12 -36.86
C ALA A 820 8.39 11.09 -36.27
N TYR A 821 8.13 11.14 -34.96
CA TYR A 821 7.50 10.02 -34.25
C TYR A 821 6.13 10.35 -33.66
N PHE A 822 6.00 11.45 -32.93
CA PHE A 822 4.84 11.83 -32.12
C PHE A 822 3.98 12.93 -32.75
N GLY A 823 4.36 13.44 -33.93
CA GLY A 823 3.56 14.47 -34.62
C GLY A 823 3.51 15.80 -33.86
N VAL A 824 4.60 16.13 -33.16
CA VAL A 824 4.78 17.37 -32.38
C VAL A 824 5.98 18.14 -32.93
N LYS A 825 6.22 19.36 -32.43
CA LYS A 825 7.48 20.06 -32.69
C LYS A 825 8.45 19.83 -31.54
N ILE A 826 9.70 19.51 -31.84
CA ILE A 826 10.79 19.30 -30.87
C ILE A 826 11.90 20.34 -31.05
N PRO A 827 12.70 20.65 -30.02
CA PRO A 827 13.80 21.59 -30.14
C PRO A 827 14.92 21.03 -31.04
N ALA A 828 15.26 21.77 -32.10
CA ALA A 828 16.48 21.57 -32.87
C ALA A 828 17.70 22.20 -32.16
N SER A 829 17.49 23.35 -31.50
CA SER A 829 18.52 24.06 -30.75
C SER A 829 17.92 24.79 -29.55
N VAL A 830 18.61 24.73 -28.41
CA VAL A 830 18.26 25.46 -27.18
C VAL A 830 19.54 26.14 -26.66
N PRO A 831 19.55 27.48 -26.48
CA PRO A 831 20.72 28.17 -25.96
C PRO A 831 21.18 27.63 -24.59
N GLY A 832 22.43 27.19 -24.53
CA GLY A 832 23.04 26.64 -23.31
C GLY A 832 22.75 25.17 -23.04
N VAL A 833 22.19 24.42 -24.01
CA VAL A 833 21.97 22.97 -23.90
C VAL A 833 22.62 22.27 -25.10
N ASP A 834 23.45 21.25 -24.85
CA ASP A 834 23.97 20.38 -25.92
C ASP A 834 22.87 19.41 -26.36
N MET A 835 22.12 19.78 -27.39
CA MET A 835 21.03 18.95 -27.91
C MET A 835 21.48 17.58 -28.41
N LYS A 836 22.76 17.43 -28.81
CA LYS A 836 23.28 16.12 -29.23
C LYS A 836 23.30 15.10 -28.09
N LYS A 837 23.30 15.55 -26.83
CA LYS A 837 23.14 14.68 -25.65
C LYS A 837 21.83 13.90 -25.65
N PHE A 838 20.80 14.39 -26.33
CA PHE A 838 19.46 13.79 -26.30
C PHE A 838 19.03 13.17 -27.63
N ASP A 839 19.96 13.05 -28.59
CA ASP A 839 19.72 12.39 -29.87
C ASP A 839 19.54 10.87 -29.68
N LEU A 840 18.36 10.36 -30.04
CA LEU A 840 17.99 8.95 -29.87
C LEU A 840 18.90 8.00 -30.67
N SER A 841 19.47 8.44 -31.80
CA SER A 841 20.35 7.60 -32.64
C SER A 841 21.64 7.20 -31.95
N ARG A 842 22.03 7.90 -30.88
CA ARG A 842 23.18 7.56 -30.03
C ARG A 842 22.91 6.39 -29.09
N TYR A 843 21.64 6.07 -28.85
CA TYR A 843 21.22 5.13 -27.81
C TYR A 843 20.47 3.92 -28.37
N TYR A 844 19.84 4.07 -29.54
CA TYR A 844 18.90 3.11 -30.08
C TYR A 844 19.09 2.94 -31.59
N SER A 845 18.87 1.71 -32.09
CA SER A 845 18.66 1.50 -33.52
C SER A 845 17.30 2.07 -33.96
N PRO A 846 17.10 2.37 -35.26
CA PRO A 846 15.80 2.83 -35.79
C PRO A 846 14.64 1.90 -35.41
N GLU A 847 14.86 0.59 -35.38
CA GLU A 847 13.86 -0.42 -35.02
C GLU A 847 13.51 -0.34 -33.53
N GLN A 848 14.50 -0.12 -32.67
CA GLN A 848 14.26 0.06 -31.23
C GLN A 848 13.47 1.33 -30.93
N VAL A 849 13.80 2.44 -31.60
CA VAL A 849 13.01 3.68 -31.48
C VAL A 849 11.57 3.43 -31.91
N SER A 850 11.37 2.81 -33.08
CA SER A 850 10.05 2.47 -33.61
C SER A 850 9.26 1.61 -32.62
N TYR A 851 9.88 0.58 -32.03
CA TYR A 851 9.26 -0.27 -31.02
C TYR A 851 8.78 0.52 -29.79
N TYR A 852 9.65 1.32 -29.17
CA TYR A 852 9.28 2.09 -27.98
C TYR A 852 8.21 3.13 -28.28
N VAL A 853 8.30 3.82 -29.42
CA VAL A 853 7.31 4.82 -29.86
C VAL A 853 5.94 4.16 -30.08
N GLN A 854 5.88 3.05 -30.84
CA GLN A 854 4.63 2.35 -31.13
C GLN A 854 3.99 1.80 -29.85
N SER A 855 4.79 1.22 -28.96
CA SER A 855 4.32 0.74 -27.65
C SER A 855 3.70 1.88 -26.85
N LEU A 856 4.40 3.02 -26.74
CA LEU A 856 3.90 4.18 -25.99
C LEU A 856 2.63 4.77 -26.61
N LYS A 857 2.55 4.89 -27.94
CA LYS A 857 1.34 5.35 -28.63
C LYS A 857 0.16 4.42 -28.35
N LYS A 858 0.36 3.10 -28.44
CA LYS A 858 -0.66 2.11 -28.13
C LYS A 858 -1.18 2.27 -26.71
N GLU A 859 -0.29 2.35 -25.72
CA GLU A 859 -0.69 2.57 -24.32
C GLU A 859 -1.50 3.87 -24.12
N ARG A 860 -1.10 4.97 -24.79
CA ARG A 860 -1.80 6.25 -24.69
C ARG A 860 -3.21 6.16 -25.28
N VAL A 861 -3.37 5.53 -26.45
CA VAL A 861 -4.67 5.30 -27.09
C VAL A 861 -5.56 4.40 -26.21
N GLU A 862 -5.01 3.31 -25.68
CA GLU A 862 -5.74 2.40 -24.77
C GLU A 862 -6.18 3.07 -23.47
N TYR A 863 -5.39 4.01 -22.94
CA TYR A 863 -5.77 4.76 -21.75
C TYR A 863 -6.91 5.74 -22.05
N ILE A 864 -6.79 6.51 -23.14
CA ILE A 864 -7.76 7.54 -23.52
C ILE A 864 -9.11 6.95 -23.93
N SER A 865 -9.13 5.77 -24.55
CA SER A 865 -10.36 5.10 -24.98
C SER A 865 -11.31 4.72 -23.82
N LYS A 866 -10.82 4.75 -22.57
CA LYS A 866 -11.63 4.54 -21.36
C LYS A 866 -12.63 5.66 -21.10
N PHE A 867 -12.39 6.87 -21.63
CA PHE A 867 -13.20 8.07 -21.38
C PHE A 867 -14.27 8.25 -22.46
N LYS A 868 -15.45 7.66 -22.24
CA LYS A 868 -16.55 7.64 -23.23
C LYS A 868 -17.05 9.02 -23.67
N ASN A 869 -17.08 9.98 -22.75
CA ASN A 869 -17.64 11.33 -22.98
C ASN A 869 -16.56 12.37 -23.30
N LEU A 870 -15.33 11.96 -23.61
CA LEU A 870 -14.25 12.87 -23.94
C LEU A 870 -14.43 13.44 -25.36
N ASN A 871 -14.16 14.74 -25.53
CA ASN A 871 -14.27 15.41 -26.82
C ASN A 871 -13.43 14.66 -27.88
N PRO A 872 -14.03 14.30 -29.04
CA PRO A 872 -13.33 13.54 -30.08
C PRO A 872 -12.04 14.18 -30.59
N ALA A 873 -11.94 15.51 -30.57
CA ALA A 873 -10.72 16.23 -30.97
C ALA A 873 -9.53 15.89 -30.06
N ILE A 874 -9.78 15.73 -28.74
CA ILE A 874 -8.76 15.32 -27.77
C ILE A 874 -8.30 13.89 -28.05
N SER A 875 -9.25 12.98 -28.29
CA SER A 875 -8.96 11.58 -28.59
C SER A 875 -8.24 11.39 -29.93
N ALA A 876 -8.53 12.24 -30.92
CA ALA A 876 -7.88 12.20 -32.22
C ALA A 876 -6.42 12.68 -32.16
N ALA A 877 -6.07 13.57 -31.24
CA ALA A 877 -4.74 14.17 -31.13
C ALA A 877 -3.62 13.21 -30.69
N ILE A 878 -3.96 11.96 -30.32
CA ILE A 878 -3.01 10.96 -29.83
C ILE A 878 -2.83 9.79 -30.81
N LYS A 879 -3.63 9.75 -31.87
CA LYS A 879 -3.48 8.81 -32.98
C LYS A 879 -2.34 9.30 -33.87
#